data_AF-H6Q8M8-F1
#
_entry.id   AF-H6Q8M8-F1
#
_cell.length_a   1.000
_cell.length_b   1.000
_cell.length_c   1.000
_cell.angle_alpha   90.00
_cell.angle_beta   90.00
_cell.angle_gamma   90.00
#
_symmetry.space_group_name_H-M   'P 1'
#
loop_
_entity.id
_entity.type
_entity.pdbx_description
1 polymer ?
#
loop_
_entity_poly.entity_id
_entity_poly.type
_entity_poly.pdbx_seq_one_letter_code
_entity_poly.pdbx_strand_id
1 'polypeptide(L)'
;MKKLFSLSILLLVALLSAASIIDPRWGTPAYVTPGGAFNITLDTAVAIKSVALATPGLEKPIEMDFAASGNVITAKVPPGTPLGVYDLVINGGELYEPKAVWVGNVTGPLRIIQFTDVHVGVELDMSSVYRLIHAALIASGGPYDVVFFTGDLADVGGQVWHYTLFTKYAATIPKPVFAVPGNHDHAGDDPLTNYQKFVGRPVWYRVVGPYLIIGLDSGFDGYLRDGQVKFYEEVLRRYPDKVKIVLIHHPPFYLRNSYVVETYRGPQDVDRLNRDPTGRRSYYLVYTSYLQNRPAFEKFLDLTIRYKVALVMAGHVHGGNSTIVINGTYFVTTRTLGGSIDTSHGFRTYVVYPDGRVEVDNEVWTFKNFTVLTWGAKAAQIYAESSLLPPTITIDLPGEFAGLKVFNGTAEIVKAERHPLGKYTRYTLKIAGNRLWFALGDYQPSPTVEVVRILPRSPTLGDVVTVTIRATDPNVGVPFITVNGQRILASYLEEQPVYIYKFKYTAPTTLQAAAPGGKPLTLQIGQPTTTTPPTATPPPTTTTTPQTTTVTTTPPATPTATATTQTATTPTAAPSATAPPAATQPTPAPTAAATVTPAPSYQPSAFPVEVVVLLVIAAVGAAVIATAARKKPASEETKTR
;
A
#
# COMPACT_ATOMS: atom_id res chain seq x y z
N MET A 1 41.45 14.76 -28.56
CA MET A 1 40.13 15.43 -28.70
C MET A 1 39.06 14.60 -29.41
N LYS A 2 39.36 13.68 -30.36
CA LYS A 2 38.34 12.83 -31.00
C LYS A 2 37.72 11.71 -30.14
N LYS A 3 38.37 11.28 -29.04
CA LYS A 3 37.82 10.27 -28.11
C LYS A 3 36.90 10.83 -27.01
N LEU A 4 36.99 12.12 -26.67
CA LEU A 4 36.06 12.75 -25.72
C LEU A 4 34.73 13.15 -26.38
N PHE A 5 34.75 13.50 -27.68
CA PHE A 5 33.54 13.84 -28.44
C PHE A 5 32.56 12.66 -28.61
N SER A 6 33.08 11.42 -28.63
CA SER A 6 32.24 10.21 -28.76
C SER A 6 31.60 9.78 -27.44
N LEU A 7 32.14 10.21 -26.28
CA LEU A 7 31.62 9.85 -24.96
C LEU A 7 30.45 10.78 -24.54
N SER A 8 30.52 12.05 -24.93
CA SER A 8 29.46 13.03 -24.65
C SER A 8 28.19 12.81 -25.49
N ILE A 9 28.33 12.27 -26.71
CA ILE A 9 27.18 11.88 -27.54
C ILE A 9 26.57 10.56 -27.04
N LEU A 10 27.36 9.62 -26.52
CA LEU A 10 26.82 8.42 -25.86
C LEU A 10 26.06 8.74 -24.57
N LEU A 11 26.48 9.76 -23.82
CA LEU A 11 25.82 10.16 -22.57
C LEU A 11 24.55 11.00 -22.81
N LEU A 12 24.46 11.73 -23.92
CA LEU A 12 23.24 12.44 -24.33
C LEU A 12 22.18 11.50 -24.93
N VAL A 13 22.61 10.36 -25.48
CA VAL A 13 21.73 9.24 -25.87
C VAL A 13 21.29 8.40 -24.65
N ALA A 14 21.99 8.50 -23.52
CA ALA A 14 21.64 7.81 -22.27
C ALA A 14 20.57 8.55 -21.42
N LEU A 15 20.05 9.68 -21.89
CA LEU A 15 18.84 10.34 -21.37
C LEU A 15 17.63 10.18 -22.30
N LEU A 16 17.64 9.18 -23.19
CA LEU A 16 16.39 8.61 -23.67
C LEU A 16 15.74 7.91 -22.48
N SER A 17 14.60 8.43 -22.00
CA SER A 17 13.69 7.68 -21.14
C SER A 17 13.54 6.28 -21.75
N ALA A 18 13.97 5.23 -21.03
CA ALA A 18 13.73 3.88 -21.48
C ALA A 18 12.21 3.75 -21.67
N ALA A 19 11.79 3.29 -22.85
CA ALA A 19 10.38 3.12 -23.14
C ALA A 19 9.72 2.25 -22.06
N SER A 20 8.43 2.45 -21.85
CA SER A 20 7.65 1.69 -20.89
C SER A 20 6.36 1.19 -21.53
N ILE A 21 5.91 0.03 -21.06
CA ILE A 21 4.61 -0.51 -21.44
C ILE A 21 3.56 0.28 -20.65
N ILE A 22 2.60 0.90 -21.35
CA ILE A 22 1.49 1.64 -20.72
C ILE A 22 0.18 0.85 -20.72
N ASP A 23 0.04 -0.11 -21.64
CA ASP A 23 -1.09 -1.06 -21.68
C ASP A 23 -0.65 -2.32 -22.46
N PRO A 24 -0.97 -3.54 -21.99
CA PRO A 24 -1.57 -3.84 -20.69
C PRO A 24 -0.57 -3.68 -19.54
N ARG A 25 -1.10 -3.50 -18.32
CA ARG A 25 -0.35 -3.49 -17.06
C ARG A 25 -0.86 -4.60 -16.14
N TRP A 26 -0.12 -5.00 -15.12
CA TRP A 26 -0.52 -6.09 -14.22
C TRP A 26 -1.85 -5.84 -13.49
N GLY A 27 -2.18 -4.58 -13.20
CA GLY A 27 -3.46 -4.17 -12.61
C GLY A 27 -4.58 -3.98 -13.62
N THR A 28 -4.30 -4.13 -14.92
CA THR A 28 -5.27 -4.09 -16.03
C THR A 28 -4.82 -5.03 -17.15
N PRO A 29 -4.69 -6.34 -16.91
CA PRO A 29 -4.10 -7.26 -17.88
C PRO A 29 -4.95 -7.33 -19.15
N ALA A 30 -4.32 -7.55 -20.30
CA ALA A 30 -5.03 -7.89 -21.52
C ALA A 30 -5.65 -9.28 -21.38
N TYR A 31 -6.86 -9.47 -21.87
CA TYR A 31 -7.46 -10.79 -22.00
C TYR A 31 -7.39 -11.22 -23.46
N VAL A 32 -7.00 -12.47 -23.70
CA VAL A 32 -6.89 -13.03 -25.05
C VAL A 32 -7.16 -14.52 -25.01
N THR A 33 -7.86 -15.05 -26.02
CA THR A 33 -8.01 -16.49 -26.19
C THR A 33 -6.77 -17.07 -26.87
N PRO A 34 -6.42 -18.35 -26.66
CA PRO A 34 -5.39 -19.00 -27.46
C PRO A 34 -5.65 -18.79 -28.96
N GLY A 35 -4.64 -18.35 -29.72
CA GLY A 35 -4.77 -18.01 -31.15
C GLY A 35 -5.24 -16.57 -31.44
N GLY A 36 -5.70 -15.85 -30.42
CA GLY A 36 -6.19 -14.47 -30.52
C GLY A 36 -5.07 -13.43 -30.57
N ALA A 37 -5.46 -12.17 -30.76
CA ALA A 37 -4.54 -11.04 -30.78
C ALA A 37 -4.97 -9.94 -29.81
N PHE A 38 -4.00 -9.19 -29.31
CA PHE A 38 -4.22 -8.03 -28.45
C PHE A 38 -3.20 -6.93 -28.76
N ASN A 39 -3.51 -5.71 -28.33
CA ASN A 39 -2.61 -4.58 -28.51
C ASN A 39 -1.77 -4.36 -27.24
N ILE A 40 -0.52 -4.01 -27.47
CA ILE A 40 0.44 -3.51 -26.49
C ILE A 40 0.71 -2.06 -26.91
N THR A 41 0.61 -1.13 -25.97
CA THR A 41 0.92 0.29 -26.20
C THR A 41 2.11 0.67 -25.35
N LEU A 42 3.07 1.35 -25.98
CA LEU A 42 4.24 1.92 -25.35
C LEU A 42 4.07 3.43 -25.17
N ASP A 43 4.76 4.02 -24.20
CA ASP A 43 4.83 5.48 -24.04
C ASP A 43 5.54 6.17 -25.21
N THR A 44 6.51 5.49 -25.82
CA THR A 44 7.24 5.95 -27.00
C THR A 44 7.52 4.79 -27.96
N ALA A 45 7.65 5.11 -29.25
CA ALA A 45 7.96 4.12 -30.27
C ALA A 45 9.41 3.65 -30.16
N VAL A 46 9.61 2.33 -30.17
CA VAL A 46 10.94 1.69 -30.16
C VAL A 46 10.99 0.53 -31.15
N ALA A 47 12.20 0.13 -31.54
CA ALA A 47 12.38 -1.01 -32.42
C ALA A 47 12.02 -2.33 -31.71
N ILE A 48 11.08 -3.09 -32.27
CA ILE A 48 10.62 -4.36 -31.73
C ILE A 48 11.21 -5.51 -32.53
N LYS A 49 11.96 -6.38 -31.85
CA LYS A 49 12.62 -7.56 -32.41
C LYS A 49 11.91 -8.86 -32.01
N SER A 50 11.36 -8.90 -30.81
CA SER A 50 10.59 -10.04 -30.31
C SER A 50 9.52 -9.61 -29.31
N VAL A 51 8.44 -10.38 -29.26
CA VAL A 51 7.38 -10.26 -28.27
C VAL A 51 7.02 -11.67 -27.81
N ALA A 52 7.08 -11.92 -26.51
CA ALA A 52 6.88 -13.23 -25.94
C ALA A 52 6.06 -13.18 -24.65
N LEU A 53 5.46 -14.32 -24.31
CA LEU A 53 4.80 -14.56 -23.02
C LEU A 53 5.67 -15.47 -22.16
N ALA A 54 5.78 -15.14 -20.87
CA ALA A 54 6.50 -15.95 -19.91
C ALA A 54 5.70 -16.15 -18.62
N THR A 55 5.78 -17.33 -18.03
CA THR A 55 5.15 -17.64 -16.74
C THR A 55 5.89 -18.83 -16.12
N PRO A 56 5.85 -19.02 -14.79
CA PRO A 56 6.40 -20.20 -14.15
C PRO A 56 5.94 -21.52 -14.77
N GLY A 57 6.89 -22.45 -14.93
CA GLY A 57 6.63 -23.81 -15.44
C GLY A 57 6.86 -23.97 -16.94
N LEU A 58 7.15 -22.89 -17.66
CA LEU A 58 7.63 -22.94 -19.04
C LEU A 58 9.14 -23.18 -19.10
N GLU A 59 9.59 -23.99 -20.07
CA GLU A 59 11.02 -24.17 -20.37
C GLU A 59 11.64 -22.90 -20.95
N LYS A 60 10.91 -22.20 -21.83
CA LYS A 60 11.31 -20.95 -22.47
C LYS A 60 10.09 -20.05 -22.72
N PRO A 61 10.27 -18.74 -22.91
CA PRO A 61 9.16 -17.86 -23.30
C PRO A 61 8.49 -18.32 -24.60
N ILE A 62 7.17 -18.10 -24.69
CA ILE A 62 6.35 -18.40 -25.87
C ILE A 62 6.40 -17.18 -26.78
N GLU A 63 7.12 -17.28 -27.89
CA GLU A 63 7.18 -16.23 -28.91
C GLU A 63 5.82 -16.03 -29.59
N MET A 64 5.52 -14.78 -29.93
CA MET A 64 4.29 -14.36 -30.59
C MET A 64 4.61 -13.71 -31.94
N ASP A 65 3.72 -13.90 -32.92
CA ASP A 65 3.72 -13.07 -34.12
C ASP A 65 3.30 -11.65 -33.72
N PHE A 66 3.90 -10.63 -34.33
CA PHE A 66 3.53 -9.25 -34.03
C PHE A 66 3.65 -8.33 -35.25
N ALA A 67 2.89 -7.25 -35.23
CA ALA A 67 3.03 -6.10 -36.11
C ALA A 67 3.11 -4.83 -35.27
N ALA A 68 4.12 -3.99 -35.54
CA ALA A 68 4.29 -2.70 -34.85
C ALA A 68 3.90 -1.54 -35.77
N SER A 69 3.15 -0.58 -35.23
CA SER A 69 2.77 0.66 -35.89
C SER A 69 2.90 1.82 -34.89
N GLY A 70 3.95 2.63 -35.07
CA GLY A 70 4.31 3.66 -34.09
C GLY A 70 4.64 3.05 -32.73
N ASN A 71 3.91 3.48 -31.68
CA ASN A 71 4.05 2.98 -30.31
C ASN A 71 3.05 1.85 -29.97
N VAL A 72 2.31 1.33 -30.96
CA VAL A 72 1.35 0.23 -30.76
C VAL A 72 1.87 -1.03 -31.44
N ILE A 73 1.80 -2.16 -30.72
CA ILE A 73 2.17 -3.48 -31.20
C ILE A 73 0.93 -4.36 -31.11
N THR A 74 0.49 -4.92 -32.22
CA THR A 74 -0.54 -5.97 -32.23
C THR A 74 0.16 -7.32 -32.18
N ALA A 75 0.04 -8.02 -31.06
CA ALA A 75 0.66 -9.33 -30.84
C ALA A 75 -0.38 -10.44 -30.91
N LYS A 76 -0.03 -11.56 -31.53
CA LYS A 76 -0.88 -12.74 -31.72
C LYS A 76 -0.34 -13.92 -30.91
N VAL A 77 -1.16 -14.40 -29.99
CA VAL A 77 -0.86 -15.54 -29.13
C VAL A 77 -0.97 -16.85 -29.94
N PRO A 78 -0.01 -17.78 -29.87
CA PRO A 78 -0.14 -19.07 -30.53
C PRO A 78 -1.38 -19.87 -30.08
N PRO A 79 -2.06 -20.61 -30.98
CA PRO A 79 -3.27 -21.38 -30.65
C PRO A 79 -3.10 -22.43 -29.53
N GLY A 80 -1.90 -22.99 -29.36
CA GLY A 80 -1.60 -23.98 -28.32
C GLY A 80 -1.14 -23.41 -26.98
N THR A 81 -1.23 -22.09 -26.79
CA THR A 81 -0.76 -21.44 -25.55
C THR A 81 -1.62 -21.89 -24.37
N PRO A 82 -1.03 -22.42 -23.28
CA PRO A 82 -1.78 -22.82 -22.11
C PRO A 82 -2.58 -21.65 -21.50
N LEU A 83 -3.62 -21.98 -20.74
CA LEU A 83 -4.39 -20.97 -20.02
C LEU A 83 -3.61 -20.51 -18.79
N GLY A 84 -3.64 -19.21 -18.50
CA GLY A 84 -2.96 -18.67 -17.34
C GLY A 84 -2.70 -17.18 -17.44
N VAL A 85 -1.97 -16.68 -16.46
CA VAL A 85 -1.49 -15.30 -16.39
C VAL A 85 0.00 -15.29 -16.72
N TYR A 86 0.36 -14.41 -17.64
CA TYR A 86 1.67 -14.33 -18.26
C TYR A 86 2.25 -12.94 -18.10
N ASP A 87 3.55 -12.92 -17.88
CA ASP A 87 4.39 -11.75 -18.06
C ASP A 87 4.53 -11.47 -19.56
N LEU A 88 4.55 -10.18 -19.90
CA LEU A 88 4.83 -9.70 -21.24
C LEU A 88 6.32 -9.38 -21.35
N VAL A 89 7.00 -9.98 -22.33
CA VAL A 89 8.44 -9.86 -22.56
C VAL A 89 8.66 -9.31 -23.96
N ILE A 90 9.37 -8.18 -24.09
CA ILE A 90 9.71 -7.59 -25.38
C ILE A 90 11.23 -7.52 -25.50
N ASN A 91 11.76 -7.85 -26.68
CA ASN A 91 13.20 -7.85 -26.98
C ASN A 91 14.03 -8.64 -25.94
N GLY A 92 13.56 -9.80 -25.51
CA GLY A 92 14.25 -10.60 -24.50
C GLY A 92 14.20 -10.03 -23.07
N GLY A 93 13.33 -9.05 -22.81
CA GLY A 93 13.10 -8.47 -21.48
C GLY A 93 13.66 -7.07 -21.29
N GLU A 94 14.06 -6.39 -22.37
CA GLU A 94 14.36 -4.95 -22.35
C GLU A 94 13.13 -4.15 -21.90
N LEU A 95 11.94 -4.54 -22.37
CA LEU A 95 10.66 -4.16 -21.77
C LEU A 95 10.01 -5.39 -21.17
N TYR A 96 9.48 -5.22 -19.96
CA TYR A 96 8.92 -6.30 -19.18
C TYR A 96 7.77 -5.77 -18.34
N GLU A 97 6.61 -6.42 -18.43
CA GLU A 97 5.49 -6.17 -17.54
C GLU A 97 5.03 -7.52 -16.94
N PRO A 98 5.12 -7.70 -15.61
CA PRO A 98 4.70 -8.95 -15.00
C PRO A 98 3.18 -9.10 -15.11
N LYS A 99 2.70 -10.34 -15.30
CA LYS A 99 1.27 -10.67 -15.24
C LYS A 99 0.34 -9.81 -16.11
N ALA A 100 0.87 -9.24 -17.19
CA ALA A 100 0.16 -8.29 -18.04
C ALA A 100 -0.85 -8.95 -18.99
N VAL A 101 -0.80 -10.26 -19.17
CA VAL A 101 -1.61 -10.97 -20.16
C VAL A 101 -2.30 -12.17 -19.53
N TRP A 102 -3.63 -12.20 -19.60
CA TRP A 102 -4.45 -13.34 -19.24
C TRP A 102 -4.85 -14.09 -20.51
N VAL A 103 -4.21 -15.23 -20.75
CA VAL A 103 -4.62 -16.18 -21.77
C VAL A 103 -5.72 -17.06 -21.19
N GLY A 104 -6.95 -16.93 -21.70
CA GLY A 104 -8.14 -17.54 -21.10
C GLY A 104 -9.14 -18.07 -22.11
N ASN A 105 -10.07 -18.90 -21.64
CA ASN A 105 -11.23 -19.37 -22.41
C ASN A 105 -12.50 -19.28 -21.55
N VAL A 106 -12.76 -18.08 -21.03
CA VAL A 106 -13.90 -17.80 -20.15
C VAL A 106 -15.19 -17.89 -20.95
N THR A 107 -16.01 -18.88 -20.62
CA THR A 107 -17.33 -19.13 -21.24
C THR A 107 -18.45 -19.30 -20.20
N GLY A 108 -18.12 -19.76 -19.00
CA GLY A 108 -19.04 -19.98 -17.89
C GLY A 108 -19.09 -18.82 -16.88
N PRO A 109 -19.61 -19.07 -15.67
CA PRO A 109 -19.67 -18.09 -14.58
C PRO A 109 -18.28 -17.56 -14.23
N LEU A 110 -18.19 -16.26 -13.97
CA LEU A 110 -16.98 -15.58 -13.51
C LEU A 110 -17.03 -15.43 -11.98
N ARG A 111 -16.12 -16.09 -11.28
CA ARG A 111 -16.00 -16.06 -9.81
C ARG A 111 -15.00 -14.99 -9.41
N ILE A 112 -15.46 -14.02 -8.64
CA ILE A 112 -14.73 -12.78 -8.34
C ILE A 112 -14.46 -12.73 -6.83
N ILE A 113 -13.24 -12.33 -6.47
CA ILE A 113 -12.94 -11.84 -5.12
C ILE A 113 -12.61 -10.35 -5.20
N GLN A 114 -13.29 -9.54 -4.37
CA GLN A 114 -13.08 -8.10 -4.32
C GLN A 114 -12.34 -7.71 -3.04
N PHE A 115 -11.24 -6.99 -3.22
CA PHE A 115 -10.56 -6.23 -2.20
C PHE A 115 -10.72 -4.73 -2.49
N THR A 116 -10.59 -3.91 -1.46
CA THR A 116 -10.69 -2.46 -1.60
C THR A 116 -9.99 -1.80 -0.42
N ASP A 117 -9.57 -0.54 -0.57
CA ASP A 117 -9.12 0.30 0.54
C ASP A 117 -7.97 -0.38 1.29
N VAL A 118 -6.93 -0.77 0.54
CA VAL A 118 -5.76 -1.44 1.13
C VAL A 118 -4.98 -0.49 2.02
N HIS A 119 -4.92 0.80 1.64
CA HIS A 119 -4.23 1.86 2.39
C HIS A 119 -2.81 1.45 2.79
N VAL A 120 -2.01 1.01 1.82
CA VAL A 120 -0.59 0.76 2.10
C VAL A 120 0.05 2.11 2.48
N GLY A 121 0.63 2.17 3.67
CA GLY A 121 1.26 3.38 4.22
C GLY A 121 0.48 4.10 5.31
N VAL A 122 -0.79 3.73 5.54
CA VAL A 122 -1.60 4.33 6.61
C VAL A 122 -1.01 4.09 7.98
N GLU A 123 -1.03 5.13 8.82
CA GLU A 123 -0.57 5.10 10.22
C GLU A 123 0.83 4.51 10.46
N LEU A 124 1.75 4.60 9.48
CA LEU A 124 3.11 4.06 9.60
C LEU A 124 3.11 2.58 10.03
N ASP A 125 1.99 1.88 9.89
CA ASP A 125 1.74 0.56 10.44
C ASP A 125 1.78 -0.45 9.27
N MET A 126 2.26 -1.66 9.53
CA MET A 126 2.33 -2.72 8.50
C MET A 126 1.09 -3.59 8.43
N SER A 127 0.08 -3.35 9.26
CA SER A 127 -1.14 -4.12 9.30
C SER A 127 -1.86 -4.10 7.95
N SER A 128 -1.87 -2.99 7.22
CA SER A 128 -2.37 -2.93 5.83
C SER A 128 -1.63 -3.91 4.90
N VAL A 129 -0.30 -3.95 4.99
CA VAL A 129 0.53 -4.88 4.22
C VAL A 129 0.28 -6.33 4.65
N TYR A 130 0.14 -6.60 5.95
CA TYR A 130 -0.12 -7.95 6.45
C TYR A 130 -1.50 -8.47 6.05
N ARG A 131 -2.49 -7.59 5.95
CA ARG A 131 -3.82 -7.91 5.41
C ARG A 131 -3.78 -8.10 3.90
N LEU A 132 -2.98 -7.32 3.16
CA LEU A 132 -2.74 -7.54 1.73
C LEU A 132 -2.10 -8.90 1.46
N ILE A 133 -1.08 -9.29 2.22
CA ILE A 133 -0.45 -10.61 2.09
C ILE A 133 -1.45 -11.73 2.41
N HIS A 134 -2.23 -11.57 3.48
CA HIS A 134 -3.28 -12.52 3.86
C HIS A 134 -4.33 -12.67 2.76
N ALA A 135 -4.81 -11.56 2.21
CA ALA A 135 -5.72 -11.51 1.07
C ALA A 135 -5.15 -12.18 -0.18
N ALA A 136 -3.87 -11.94 -0.48
CA ALA A 136 -3.20 -12.57 -1.62
C ALA A 136 -3.20 -14.11 -1.51
N LEU A 137 -2.94 -14.65 -0.32
CA LEU A 137 -2.99 -16.09 -0.07
C LEU A 137 -4.41 -16.68 -0.13
N ILE A 138 -5.41 -15.95 0.35
CA ILE A 138 -6.83 -16.36 0.20
C ILE A 138 -7.22 -16.37 -1.27
N ALA A 139 -6.90 -15.30 -2.01
CA ALA A 139 -7.22 -15.17 -3.41
C ALA A 139 -6.54 -16.26 -4.25
N SER A 140 -5.30 -16.63 -3.91
CA SER A 140 -4.56 -17.64 -4.66
C SER A 140 -5.11 -19.05 -4.50
N GLY A 141 -5.46 -19.46 -3.28
CA GLY A 141 -5.95 -20.81 -3.00
C GLY A 141 -7.47 -21.01 -3.12
N GLY A 142 -8.26 -19.93 -3.13
CA GLY A 142 -9.71 -20.01 -3.28
C GLY A 142 -10.17 -20.28 -4.72
N PRO A 143 -11.43 -20.66 -4.95
CA PRO A 143 -11.98 -21.00 -6.27
C PRO A 143 -12.38 -19.74 -7.08
N TYR A 144 -11.53 -18.72 -7.10
CA TYR A 144 -11.77 -17.46 -7.82
C TYR A 144 -11.08 -17.46 -9.17
N ASP A 145 -11.71 -16.85 -10.18
CA ASP A 145 -11.14 -16.66 -11.51
C ASP A 145 -10.37 -15.34 -11.63
N VAL A 146 -10.79 -14.32 -10.87
CA VAL A 146 -10.26 -12.95 -10.97
C VAL A 146 -10.31 -12.22 -9.63
N VAL A 147 -9.33 -11.33 -9.42
CA VAL A 147 -9.23 -10.46 -8.24
C VAL A 147 -9.48 -9.02 -8.67
N PHE A 148 -10.38 -8.32 -7.97
CA PHE A 148 -10.62 -6.89 -8.17
C PHE A 148 -10.14 -6.07 -6.98
N PHE A 149 -9.45 -4.97 -7.25
CA PHE A 149 -9.14 -3.92 -6.28
C PHE A 149 -9.91 -2.64 -6.63
N THR A 150 -10.85 -2.23 -5.79
CA THR A 150 -11.74 -1.09 -6.07
C THR A 150 -11.30 0.22 -5.42
N GLY A 151 -9.99 0.53 -5.46
CA GLY A 151 -9.43 1.82 -5.04
C GLY A 151 -8.78 1.86 -3.67
N ASP A 152 -8.14 2.99 -3.37
CA ASP A 152 -7.35 3.29 -2.17
C ASP A 152 -6.27 2.24 -1.92
N LEU A 153 -5.44 2.00 -2.94
CA LEU A 153 -4.35 1.02 -2.90
C LEU A 153 -3.19 1.54 -2.05
N ALA A 154 -2.80 2.79 -2.30
CA ALA A 154 -1.88 3.56 -1.48
C ALA A 154 -2.66 4.53 -0.57
N ASP A 155 -2.15 4.78 0.64
CA ASP A 155 -2.76 5.76 1.54
C ASP A 155 -2.49 7.21 1.13
N VAL A 156 -1.35 7.43 0.48
CA VAL A 156 -0.97 8.72 -0.12
C VAL A 156 -0.34 8.43 -1.47
N GLY A 157 -1.06 8.72 -2.55
CA GLY A 157 -0.62 8.42 -3.93
C GLY A 157 0.72 9.04 -4.34
N GLY A 158 1.03 10.22 -3.81
CA GLY A 158 2.32 10.89 -4.02
C GLY A 158 3.54 10.13 -3.46
N GLN A 159 3.33 9.17 -2.55
CA GLN A 159 4.40 8.41 -1.92
C GLN A 159 4.74 7.14 -2.70
N VAL A 160 5.84 7.17 -3.44
CA VAL A 160 6.30 6.06 -4.30
C VAL A 160 6.47 4.74 -3.55
N TRP A 161 6.90 4.78 -2.29
CA TRP A 161 7.13 3.59 -1.49
C TRP A 161 5.83 2.87 -1.10
N HIS A 162 4.68 3.58 -1.04
CA HIS A 162 3.36 2.95 -0.83
C HIS A 162 3.02 2.00 -1.97
N TYR A 163 3.11 2.47 -3.22
CA TYR A 163 2.89 1.64 -4.40
C TYR A 163 3.95 0.56 -4.56
N THR A 164 5.21 0.86 -4.22
CA THR A 164 6.27 -0.15 -4.26
C THR A 164 5.93 -1.33 -3.35
N LEU A 165 5.44 -1.08 -2.14
CA LEU A 165 4.99 -2.12 -1.22
C LEU A 165 3.70 -2.81 -1.68
N PHE A 166 2.71 -2.05 -2.15
CA PHE A 166 1.48 -2.61 -2.71
C PHE A 166 1.80 -3.59 -3.85
N THR A 167 2.51 -3.13 -4.88
CA THR A 167 2.89 -3.97 -6.03
C THR A 167 3.75 -5.15 -5.62
N LYS A 168 4.71 -4.96 -4.68
CA LYS A 168 5.56 -6.04 -4.17
C LYS A 168 4.76 -7.23 -3.63
N TYR A 169 3.69 -6.98 -2.87
CA TYR A 169 2.91 -8.06 -2.25
C TYR A 169 1.69 -8.48 -3.08
N ALA A 170 1.01 -7.55 -3.76
CA ALA A 170 -0.10 -7.87 -4.65
C ALA A 170 0.36 -8.70 -5.86
N ALA A 171 1.58 -8.48 -6.38
CA ALA A 171 2.15 -9.28 -7.46
C ALA A 171 2.47 -10.73 -7.07
N THR A 172 2.32 -11.12 -5.80
CA THR A 172 2.43 -12.53 -5.39
C THR A 172 1.19 -13.36 -5.76
N ILE A 173 0.10 -12.69 -6.15
CA ILE A 173 -1.16 -13.30 -6.60
C ILE A 173 -0.94 -13.97 -7.98
N PRO A 174 -1.21 -15.27 -8.15
CA PRO A 174 -1.01 -15.99 -9.41
C PRO A 174 -2.23 -15.90 -10.36
N LYS A 175 -3.14 -14.95 -10.12
CA LYS A 175 -4.44 -14.76 -10.80
C LYS A 175 -4.52 -13.37 -11.43
N PRO A 176 -5.39 -13.15 -12.45
CA PRO A 176 -5.52 -11.84 -13.07
C PRO A 176 -6.08 -10.84 -12.05
N VAL A 177 -5.47 -9.66 -12.00
CA VAL A 177 -5.85 -8.56 -11.08
C VAL A 177 -6.36 -7.39 -11.90
N PHE A 178 -7.53 -6.86 -11.54
CA PHE A 178 -8.03 -5.61 -12.11
C PHE A 178 -8.19 -4.55 -11.02
N ALA A 179 -7.70 -3.34 -11.27
CA ALA A 179 -7.69 -2.27 -10.29
C ALA A 179 -8.23 -0.95 -10.87
N VAL A 180 -8.87 -0.16 -10.00
CA VAL A 180 -9.20 1.26 -10.22
C VAL A 180 -8.60 2.10 -9.08
N PRO A 181 -8.32 3.39 -9.30
CA PRO A 181 -7.85 4.28 -8.24
C PRO A 181 -9.00 4.69 -7.31
N GLY A 182 -8.66 5.02 -6.06
CA GLY A 182 -9.51 5.72 -5.10
C GLY A 182 -8.99 7.12 -4.78
N ASN A 183 -9.67 7.87 -3.89
CA ASN A 183 -9.27 9.24 -3.59
C ASN A 183 -7.89 9.34 -2.92
N HIS A 184 -7.47 8.36 -2.14
CA HIS A 184 -6.13 8.34 -1.55
C HIS A 184 -5.03 8.11 -2.60
N ASP A 185 -5.35 7.41 -3.69
CA ASP A 185 -4.43 7.24 -4.83
C ASP A 185 -4.16 8.58 -5.56
N HIS A 186 -5.07 9.56 -5.47
CA HIS A 186 -4.88 10.95 -5.95
C HIS A 186 -4.16 11.86 -4.95
N ALA A 187 -4.08 11.47 -3.67
CA ALA A 187 -3.54 12.34 -2.63
C ALA A 187 -2.03 12.62 -2.87
N GLY A 188 -1.72 13.88 -3.20
CA GLY A 188 -0.35 14.30 -3.56
C GLY A 188 0.08 13.87 -4.97
N ASP A 189 -0.81 13.31 -5.80
CA ASP A 189 -0.56 12.89 -7.17
C ASP A 189 -1.86 12.87 -8.01
N ASP A 190 -2.42 14.05 -8.28
CA ASP A 190 -3.68 14.23 -9.04
C ASP A 190 -3.53 14.32 -10.58
N PRO A 191 -2.45 13.76 -11.17
CA PRO A 191 -2.55 13.13 -12.48
C PRO A 191 -2.36 11.60 -12.42
N LEU A 192 -2.32 11.01 -11.21
CA LEU A 192 -2.14 9.59 -10.97
C LEU A 192 -0.85 9.03 -11.62
N THR A 193 0.25 9.78 -11.55
CA THR A 193 1.53 9.41 -12.16
C THR A 193 2.04 8.08 -11.60
N ASN A 194 2.05 7.94 -10.27
CA ASN A 194 2.49 6.74 -9.59
C ASN A 194 1.52 5.58 -9.81
N TYR A 195 0.21 5.81 -9.71
CA TYR A 195 -0.79 4.78 -10.01
C TYR A 195 -0.58 4.21 -11.42
N GLN A 196 -0.44 5.09 -12.44
CA GLN A 196 -0.20 4.67 -13.82
C GLN A 196 1.13 3.93 -13.99
N LYS A 197 2.17 4.39 -13.30
CA LYS A 197 3.48 3.75 -13.32
C LYS A 197 3.49 2.38 -12.66
N PHE A 198 2.77 2.19 -11.56
CA PHE A 198 2.88 1.01 -10.71
C PHE A 198 1.72 0.03 -10.82
N VAL A 199 0.56 0.43 -11.37
CA VAL A 199 -0.68 -0.36 -11.37
C VAL A 199 -1.26 -0.46 -12.78
N GLY A 200 -1.63 0.68 -13.37
CA GLY A 200 -2.26 0.71 -14.69
C GLY A 200 -3.02 1.98 -15.00
N ARG A 201 -3.73 2.00 -16.13
CA ARG A 201 -4.54 3.15 -16.52
C ARG A 201 -5.69 3.35 -15.52
N PRO A 202 -6.08 4.60 -15.20
CA PRO A 202 -7.16 4.85 -14.25
C PRO A 202 -8.56 4.60 -14.84
N VAL A 203 -8.68 4.66 -16.16
CA VAL A 203 -9.93 4.43 -16.91
C VAL A 203 -9.65 3.44 -18.03
N TRP A 204 -10.37 2.32 -18.05
CA TRP A 204 -10.07 1.19 -18.95
C TRP A 204 -11.29 0.27 -19.14
N TYR A 205 -11.21 -0.61 -20.14
CA TYR A 205 -12.14 -1.73 -20.29
C TYR A 205 -11.42 -2.99 -20.80
N ARG A 206 -11.99 -4.16 -20.51
CA ARG A 206 -11.59 -5.46 -21.06
C ARG A 206 -12.81 -6.30 -21.43
N VAL A 207 -12.74 -6.95 -22.58
CA VAL A 207 -13.71 -7.99 -22.96
C VAL A 207 -13.12 -9.33 -22.55
N VAL A 208 -13.80 -10.03 -21.64
CA VAL A 208 -13.38 -11.32 -21.08
C VAL A 208 -14.48 -12.33 -21.41
N GLY A 209 -14.36 -13.02 -22.54
CA GLY A 209 -15.40 -13.95 -22.99
C GLY A 209 -16.78 -13.27 -23.16
N PRO A 210 -17.83 -13.67 -22.40
CA PRO A 210 -19.14 -13.01 -22.43
C PRO A 210 -19.18 -11.71 -21.63
N TYR A 211 -18.15 -11.38 -20.86
CA TYR A 211 -18.12 -10.24 -19.94
C TYR A 211 -17.44 -9.01 -20.54
N LEU A 212 -17.90 -7.83 -20.13
CA LEU A 212 -17.27 -6.55 -20.34
C LEU A 212 -16.96 -5.95 -18.96
N ILE A 213 -15.69 -5.88 -18.60
CA ILE A 213 -15.22 -5.30 -17.34
C ILE A 213 -14.76 -3.88 -17.62
N ILE A 214 -15.25 -2.91 -16.86
CA ILE A 214 -14.97 -1.48 -17.04
C ILE A 214 -14.46 -0.90 -15.73
N GLY A 215 -13.29 -0.28 -15.75
CA GLY A 215 -12.77 0.51 -14.64
C GLY A 215 -13.00 2.00 -14.86
N LEU A 216 -13.61 2.67 -13.89
CA LEU A 216 -13.85 4.10 -13.91
C LEU A 216 -13.18 4.78 -12.72
N ASP A 217 -12.54 5.91 -13.00
CA ASP A 217 -11.94 6.79 -12.00
C ASP A 217 -12.98 7.81 -11.51
N SER A 218 -13.37 7.68 -10.24
CA SER A 218 -14.26 8.62 -9.53
C SER A 218 -13.55 9.85 -8.97
N GLY A 219 -12.23 9.99 -9.20
CA GLY A 219 -11.43 11.13 -8.80
C GLY A 219 -11.24 11.29 -7.29
N PHE A 220 -10.47 12.32 -6.94
CA PHE A 220 -10.26 12.76 -5.55
C PHE A 220 -11.57 13.18 -4.84
N ASP A 221 -12.47 13.87 -5.55
CA ASP A 221 -13.70 14.43 -4.97
C ASP A 221 -14.87 13.42 -4.90
N GLY A 222 -14.69 12.24 -5.50
CA GLY A 222 -15.63 11.13 -5.38
C GLY A 222 -16.84 11.15 -6.30
N TYR A 223 -16.71 11.69 -7.50
CA TYR A 223 -17.75 11.63 -8.54
C TYR A 223 -17.13 11.50 -9.94
N LEU A 224 -17.89 10.93 -10.87
CA LEU A 224 -17.46 10.82 -12.27
C LEU A 224 -17.51 12.19 -12.96
N ARG A 225 -16.45 12.53 -13.70
CA ARG A 225 -16.45 13.70 -14.60
C ARG A 225 -17.01 13.31 -15.97
N ASP A 226 -17.37 14.32 -16.77
CA ASP A 226 -18.03 14.13 -18.06
C ASP A 226 -17.21 13.28 -19.03
N GLY A 227 -15.87 13.37 -18.97
CA GLY A 227 -14.96 12.56 -19.76
C GLY A 227 -15.09 11.06 -19.47
N GLN A 228 -15.17 10.68 -18.19
CA GLN A 228 -15.38 9.29 -17.77
C GLN A 228 -16.76 8.78 -18.21
N VAL A 229 -17.81 9.58 -18.08
CA VAL A 229 -19.17 9.19 -18.50
C VAL A 229 -19.27 9.06 -20.03
N LYS A 230 -18.58 9.93 -20.78
CA LYS A 230 -18.48 9.82 -22.24
C LYS A 230 -17.74 8.54 -22.66
N PHE A 231 -16.60 8.26 -22.04
CA PHE A 231 -15.89 6.99 -22.25
C PHE A 231 -16.79 5.78 -21.96
N TYR A 232 -17.52 5.82 -20.85
CA TYR A 232 -18.44 4.77 -20.45
C TYR A 232 -19.54 4.53 -21.49
N GLU A 233 -20.18 5.60 -21.98
CA GLU A 233 -21.17 5.54 -23.06
C GLU A 233 -20.60 4.90 -24.35
N GLU A 234 -19.40 5.34 -24.77
CA GLU A 234 -18.74 4.83 -25.96
C GLU A 234 -18.45 3.33 -25.87
N VAL A 235 -17.99 2.87 -24.71
CA VAL A 235 -17.67 1.46 -24.44
C VAL A 235 -18.94 0.61 -24.38
N LEU A 236 -19.97 1.07 -23.68
CA LEU A 236 -21.26 0.37 -23.60
C LEU A 236 -21.91 0.22 -24.97
N ARG A 237 -21.87 1.27 -25.80
CA ARG A 237 -22.38 1.23 -27.18
C ARG A 237 -21.60 0.25 -28.06
N ARG A 238 -20.30 0.09 -27.82
CA ARG A 238 -19.44 -0.82 -28.60
C ARG A 238 -19.70 -2.30 -28.26
N TYR A 239 -20.10 -2.60 -27.03
CA TYR A 239 -20.29 -3.97 -26.55
C TYR A 239 -21.66 -4.17 -25.88
N PRO A 240 -22.77 -3.93 -26.61
CA PRO A 240 -24.11 -3.98 -26.03
C PRO A 240 -24.51 -5.39 -25.58
N ASP A 241 -23.97 -6.44 -26.21
CA ASP A 241 -24.36 -7.84 -25.97
C ASP A 241 -23.57 -8.53 -24.84
N LYS A 242 -22.60 -7.84 -24.23
CA LYS A 242 -21.79 -8.40 -23.14
C LYS A 242 -22.48 -8.20 -21.78
N VAL A 243 -22.18 -9.08 -20.83
CA VAL A 243 -22.53 -8.87 -19.41
C VAL A 243 -21.56 -7.87 -18.80
N LYS A 244 -22.06 -6.72 -18.33
CA LYS A 244 -21.19 -5.60 -17.90
C LYS A 244 -20.96 -5.62 -16.39
N ILE A 245 -19.70 -5.46 -16.01
CA ILE A 245 -19.24 -5.31 -14.64
C ILE A 245 -18.44 -4.00 -14.58
N VAL A 246 -18.79 -3.12 -13.64
CA VAL A 246 -18.16 -1.81 -13.47
C VAL A 246 -17.44 -1.76 -12.13
N LEU A 247 -16.18 -1.33 -12.13
CA LEU A 247 -15.37 -1.07 -10.96
C LEU A 247 -15.25 0.44 -10.80
N ILE A 248 -15.55 0.94 -9.62
CA ILE A 248 -15.46 2.36 -9.26
C ILE A 248 -15.16 2.47 -7.76
N HIS A 249 -14.40 3.46 -7.32
CA HIS A 249 -14.06 3.52 -5.89
C HIS A 249 -15.22 4.04 -5.03
N HIS A 250 -15.74 5.23 -5.35
CA HIS A 250 -16.83 5.83 -4.59
C HIS A 250 -18.16 5.19 -5.00
N PRO A 251 -18.95 4.65 -4.06
CA PRO A 251 -20.19 3.98 -4.40
C PRO A 251 -21.24 5.00 -4.90
N PRO A 252 -21.94 4.74 -6.01
CA PRO A 252 -23.08 5.56 -6.43
C PRO A 252 -24.21 5.58 -5.41
N PHE A 253 -24.41 4.44 -4.74
CA PHE A 253 -25.39 4.27 -3.69
C PHE A 253 -24.78 3.50 -2.52
N TYR A 254 -25.13 3.90 -1.29
CA TYR A 254 -24.67 3.22 -0.10
C TYR A 254 -25.66 3.33 1.05
N LEU A 255 -25.92 2.21 1.71
CA LEU A 255 -26.54 2.17 3.02
C LEU A 255 -25.90 1.04 3.82
N ARG A 256 -25.34 1.38 4.98
CA ARG A 256 -24.53 0.48 5.81
C ARG A 256 -25.29 -0.80 6.18
N ASN A 257 -24.66 -1.95 5.95
CA ASN A 257 -25.13 -3.31 6.24
C ASN A 257 -26.55 -3.56 5.72
N SER A 258 -26.83 -3.14 4.49
CA SER A 258 -28.18 -3.19 3.94
C SER A 258 -28.28 -4.00 2.65
N TYR A 259 -29.48 -4.55 2.44
CA TYR A 259 -29.95 -5.05 1.16
C TYR A 259 -31.21 -4.28 0.78
N VAL A 260 -31.15 -3.49 -0.30
CA VAL A 260 -32.24 -2.62 -0.73
C VAL A 260 -32.57 -2.91 -2.18
N VAL A 261 -33.86 -2.96 -2.52
CA VAL A 261 -34.33 -3.08 -3.91
C VAL A 261 -35.15 -1.84 -4.24
N GLU A 262 -34.76 -1.16 -5.31
CA GLU A 262 -35.33 0.10 -5.75
C GLU A 262 -35.54 0.11 -7.27
N THR A 263 -36.24 1.14 -7.75
CA THR A 263 -36.41 1.39 -9.17
C THR A 263 -35.86 2.77 -9.54
N TYR A 264 -35.34 2.92 -10.74
CA TYR A 264 -34.94 4.18 -11.36
C TYR A 264 -35.61 4.30 -12.73
N ARG A 265 -36.38 5.38 -12.93
CA ARG A 265 -37.16 5.69 -14.13
C ARG A 265 -36.64 6.93 -14.86
N GLY A 266 -35.75 7.70 -14.22
CA GLY A 266 -35.15 8.90 -14.77
C GLY A 266 -34.64 9.86 -13.70
N PRO A 267 -34.10 11.03 -14.11
CA PRO A 267 -33.50 12.04 -13.24
C PRO A 267 -34.29 12.42 -11.99
N GLN A 268 -35.62 12.46 -12.08
CA GLN A 268 -36.52 12.75 -10.95
C GLN A 268 -36.40 11.76 -9.78
N ASP A 269 -35.97 10.52 -10.06
CA ASP A 269 -35.76 9.51 -9.02
C ASP A 269 -34.47 9.74 -8.24
N VAL A 270 -33.51 10.54 -8.72
CA VAL A 270 -32.32 10.89 -7.93
C VAL A 270 -32.75 11.60 -6.65
N ASP A 271 -33.66 12.57 -6.74
CA ASP A 271 -34.16 13.27 -5.56
C ASP A 271 -34.95 12.35 -4.63
N ARG A 272 -35.70 11.38 -5.19
CA ARG A 272 -36.45 10.40 -4.39
C ARG A 272 -35.52 9.42 -3.66
N LEU A 273 -34.51 8.88 -4.35
CA LEU A 273 -33.50 7.98 -3.77
C LEU A 273 -32.57 8.73 -2.79
N ASN A 274 -32.46 10.04 -2.95
CA ASN A 274 -31.77 10.96 -2.06
C ASN A 274 -32.70 11.62 -1.02
N ARG A 275 -33.82 10.99 -0.66
CA ARG A 275 -34.70 11.43 0.46
C ARG A 275 -35.31 10.20 1.14
N ASP A 276 -35.57 10.28 2.43
CA ASP A 276 -36.52 9.36 3.08
C ASP A 276 -37.95 9.90 2.87
N PRO A 277 -38.82 9.23 2.10
CA PRO A 277 -40.18 9.69 1.86
C PRO A 277 -41.06 9.64 3.12
N THR A 278 -40.62 8.95 4.18
CA THR A 278 -41.37 8.85 5.45
C THR A 278 -40.95 9.89 6.49
N GLY A 279 -39.80 10.56 6.31
CA GLY A 279 -39.20 11.46 7.29
C GLY A 279 -38.80 10.80 8.62
N ARG A 280 -38.78 9.46 8.69
CA ARG A 280 -38.50 8.65 9.89
C ARG A 280 -37.08 8.13 9.96
N ARG A 281 -36.30 8.25 8.89
CA ARG A 281 -34.92 7.77 8.73
C ARG A 281 -34.04 8.89 8.20
N SER A 282 -32.86 9.01 8.79
CA SER A 282 -31.88 10.03 8.42
C SER A 282 -30.99 9.65 7.23
N TYR A 283 -31.30 8.59 6.48
CA TYR A 283 -30.33 7.96 5.56
C TYR A 283 -30.71 8.11 4.09
N TYR A 284 -29.74 8.59 3.32
CA TYR A 284 -29.78 8.80 1.87
C TYR A 284 -29.15 7.60 1.16
N LEU A 285 -29.80 7.07 0.10
CA LEU A 285 -29.19 5.99 -0.68
C LEU A 285 -28.12 6.53 -1.62
N VAL A 286 -28.39 7.66 -2.28
CA VAL A 286 -27.41 8.31 -3.18
C VAL A 286 -26.22 8.77 -2.37
N TYR A 287 -25.02 8.38 -2.79
CA TYR A 287 -23.82 8.88 -2.15
C TYR A 287 -23.58 10.33 -2.54
N THR A 288 -23.47 11.21 -1.55
CA THR A 288 -23.68 12.65 -1.74
C THR A 288 -22.67 13.32 -2.65
N SER A 289 -21.44 12.79 -2.77
CA SER A 289 -20.42 13.34 -3.67
C SER A 289 -20.86 13.34 -5.14
N TYR A 290 -21.65 12.35 -5.57
CA TYR A 290 -22.16 12.29 -6.94
C TYR A 290 -23.10 13.44 -7.31
N LEU A 291 -23.70 14.09 -6.31
CA LEU A 291 -24.57 15.26 -6.54
C LEU A 291 -23.77 16.52 -6.88
N GLN A 292 -22.46 16.54 -6.64
CA GLN A 292 -21.59 17.65 -7.04
C GLN A 292 -21.47 17.76 -8.57
N ASN A 293 -21.57 16.64 -9.30
CA ASN A 293 -21.76 16.62 -10.76
C ASN A 293 -23.02 15.81 -11.12
N ARG A 294 -24.17 16.32 -10.69
CA ARG A 294 -25.47 15.69 -10.91
C ARG A 294 -25.76 15.32 -12.38
N PRO A 295 -25.49 16.17 -13.39
CA PRO A 295 -25.73 15.80 -14.79
C PRO A 295 -24.94 14.57 -15.25
N ALA A 296 -23.66 14.47 -14.86
CA ALA A 296 -22.84 13.30 -15.17
C ALA A 296 -23.35 12.06 -14.43
N PHE A 297 -23.76 12.21 -13.17
CA PHE A 297 -24.33 11.10 -12.39
C PHE A 297 -25.65 10.59 -12.99
N GLU A 298 -26.57 11.47 -13.35
CA GLU A 298 -27.84 11.10 -13.99
C GLU A 298 -27.60 10.39 -15.32
N LYS A 299 -26.67 10.87 -16.14
CA LYS A 299 -26.28 10.22 -17.39
C LYS A 299 -25.64 8.85 -17.14
N PHE A 300 -24.78 8.73 -16.13
CA PHE A 300 -24.20 7.44 -15.73
C PHE A 300 -25.30 6.44 -15.35
N LEU A 301 -26.23 6.82 -14.46
CA LEU A 301 -27.34 5.95 -14.04
C LEU A 301 -28.21 5.52 -15.22
N ASP A 302 -28.60 6.47 -16.06
CA ASP A 302 -29.39 6.21 -17.25
C ASP A 302 -28.69 5.22 -18.19
N LEU A 303 -27.39 5.38 -18.45
CA LEU A 303 -26.59 4.43 -19.23
C LEU A 303 -26.51 3.06 -18.55
N THR A 304 -26.23 3.02 -17.25
CA THR A 304 -26.10 1.78 -16.47
C THR A 304 -27.38 0.95 -16.52
N ILE A 305 -28.54 1.58 -16.34
CA ILE A 305 -29.83 0.92 -16.40
C ILE A 305 -30.20 0.54 -17.84
N ARG A 306 -30.06 1.46 -18.81
CA ARG A 306 -30.40 1.21 -20.22
C ARG A 306 -29.63 0.04 -20.80
N TYR A 307 -28.33 -0.06 -20.50
CA TYR A 307 -27.47 -1.12 -21.01
C TYR A 307 -27.48 -2.40 -20.15
N LYS A 308 -28.36 -2.47 -19.13
CA LYS A 308 -28.52 -3.64 -18.25
C LYS A 308 -27.19 -4.09 -17.67
N VAL A 309 -26.47 -3.17 -17.04
CA VAL A 309 -25.24 -3.50 -16.32
C VAL A 309 -25.59 -4.45 -15.19
N ALA A 310 -24.83 -5.54 -15.04
CA ALA A 310 -25.14 -6.56 -14.04
C ALA A 310 -24.67 -6.12 -12.66
N LEU A 311 -23.44 -5.59 -12.58
CA LEU A 311 -22.76 -5.33 -11.31
C LEU A 311 -21.92 -4.05 -11.38
N VAL A 312 -22.05 -3.20 -10.36
CA VAL A 312 -21.21 -2.02 -10.08
C VAL A 312 -20.61 -2.20 -8.69
N MET A 313 -19.29 -2.23 -8.60
CA MET A 313 -18.53 -2.62 -7.40
C MET A 313 -17.72 -1.44 -6.87
N ALA A 314 -17.80 -1.20 -5.56
CA ALA A 314 -17.17 -0.07 -4.89
C ALA A 314 -16.62 -0.37 -3.49
N GLY A 315 -15.84 0.58 -2.96
CA GLY A 315 -15.24 0.61 -1.63
C GLY A 315 -15.51 1.94 -0.91
N HIS A 316 -14.45 2.64 -0.49
CA HIS A 316 -14.42 4.02 0.02
C HIS A 316 -15.04 4.26 1.41
N VAL A 317 -16.12 3.57 1.75
CA VAL A 317 -16.88 3.82 2.99
C VAL A 317 -16.23 3.18 4.23
N HIS A 318 -15.25 2.31 3.99
CA HIS A 318 -14.53 1.42 4.91
C HIS A 318 -15.40 0.48 5.77
N GLY A 319 -16.48 0.96 6.40
CA GLY A 319 -17.28 0.21 7.36
C GLY A 319 -18.58 -0.32 6.78
N GLY A 320 -18.80 -1.63 6.91
CA GLY A 320 -20.05 -2.28 6.52
C GLY A 320 -20.21 -2.48 5.02
N ASN A 321 -21.00 -3.48 4.64
CA ASN A 321 -21.31 -3.75 3.25
C ASN A 321 -22.61 -3.05 2.83
N SER A 322 -22.84 -2.95 1.53
CA SER A 322 -24.11 -2.48 0.97
C SER A 322 -24.41 -3.27 -0.29
N THR A 323 -25.67 -3.66 -0.47
CA THR A 323 -26.17 -4.23 -1.73
C THR A 323 -27.46 -3.51 -2.08
N ILE A 324 -27.41 -2.66 -3.10
CA ILE A 324 -28.56 -1.90 -3.59
C ILE A 324 -28.84 -2.36 -5.01
N VAL A 325 -30.03 -2.90 -5.24
CA VAL A 325 -30.44 -3.42 -6.55
C VAL A 325 -31.40 -2.43 -7.18
N ILE A 326 -31.04 -1.87 -8.34
CA ILE A 326 -31.87 -0.90 -9.08
C ILE A 326 -32.13 -1.44 -10.48
N ASN A 327 -33.40 -1.69 -10.82
CA ASN A 327 -33.82 -2.26 -12.11
C ASN A 327 -33.03 -3.53 -12.52
N GLY A 328 -32.61 -4.33 -11.54
CA GLY A 328 -31.81 -5.56 -11.76
C GLY A 328 -30.30 -5.36 -11.78
N THR A 329 -29.78 -4.13 -11.76
CA THR A 329 -28.35 -3.83 -11.57
C THR A 329 -27.99 -3.88 -10.09
N TYR A 330 -26.94 -4.62 -9.75
CA TYR A 330 -26.40 -4.67 -8.39
C TYR A 330 -25.36 -3.57 -8.19
N PHE A 331 -25.60 -2.67 -7.25
CA PHE A 331 -24.61 -1.73 -6.72
C PHE A 331 -24.12 -2.25 -5.39
N VAL A 332 -22.86 -2.66 -5.34
CA VAL A 332 -22.27 -3.29 -4.16
C VAL A 332 -21.12 -2.46 -3.62
N THR A 333 -21.10 -2.35 -2.30
CA THR A 333 -19.98 -1.76 -1.55
C THR A 333 -19.51 -2.79 -0.54
N THR A 334 -18.20 -3.00 -0.46
CA THR A 334 -17.60 -3.90 0.54
C THR A 334 -16.77 -3.11 1.55
N ARG A 335 -16.63 -3.68 2.75
CA ARG A 335 -15.72 -3.18 3.78
C ARG A 335 -14.28 -3.19 3.30
N THR A 336 -13.49 -2.29 3.86
CA THR A 336 -12.06 -2.14 3.58
C THR A 336 -11.26 -3.41 3.92
N LEU A 337 -10.18 -3.64 3.17
CA LEU A 337 -9.15 -4.61 3.52
C LEU A 337 -8.15 -4.05 4.54
N GLY A 338 -7.86 -2.75 4.50
CA GLY A 338 -6.90 -2.04 5.35
C GLY A 338 -7.48 -0.76 5.98
N GLY A 339 -6.71 0.31 6.07
CA GLY A 339 -7.16 1.62 6.55
C GLY A 339 -7.40 1.73 8.06
N SER A 340 -7.52 2.98 8.54
CA SER A 340 -7.66 3.35 9.96
C SER A 340 -9.04 3.04 10.55
N ILE A 341 -9.39 1.76 10.66
CA ILE A 341 -10.50 1.30 11.50
C ILE A 341 -10.11 0.04 12.26
N ASP A 342 -10.48 -0.04 13.53
CA ASP A 342 -9.93 -1.00 14.50
C ASP A 342 -10.57 -2.40 14.45
N THR A 343 -11.80 -2.52 13.96
CA THR A 343 -12.63 -3.73 14.14
C THR A 343 -13.29 -4.23 12.86
N SER A 344 -12.92 -3.67 11.71
CA SER A 344 -13.74 -3.73 10.51
C SER A 344 -12.88 -3.90 9.25
N HIS A 345 -12.25 -5.06 9.09
CA HIS A 345 -11.57 -5.45 7.85
C HIS A 345 -12.19 -6.69 7.23
N GLY A 346 -12.20 -6.77 5.91
CA GLY A 346 -12.76 -7.91 5.21
C GLY A 346 -12.64 -7.85 3.70
N PHE A 347 -13.39 -8.72 3.06
CA PHE A 347 -13.56 -8.78 1.60
C PHE A 347 -14.91 -9.41 1.27
N ARG A 348 -15.28 -9.38 -0.02
CA ARG A 348 -16.51 -10.01 -0.52
C ARG A 348 -16.28 -10.74 -1.82
N THR A 349 -17.06 -11.79 -2.05
CA THR A 349 -16.98 -12.64 -3.23
C THR A 349 -18.29 -12.63 -4.00
N TYR A 350 -18.19 -12.91 -5.29
CA TYR A 350 -19.31 -12.79 -6.23
C TYR A 350 -19.21 -13.87 -7.30
N VAL A 351 -20.35 -14.26 -7.85
CA VAL A 351 -20.42 -15.03 -9.09
C VAL A 351 -21.29 -14.27 -10.08
N VAL A 352 -20.73 -13.93 -11.24
CA VAL A 352 -21.49 -13.32 -12.33
C VAL A 352 -21.65 -14.35 -13.44
N TYR A 353 -22.88 -14.55 -13.89
CA TYR A 353 -23.21 -15.55 -14.91
C TYR A 353 -23.25 -14.94 -16.31
N PRO A 354 -23.03 -15.74 -17.38
CA PRO A 354 -23.10 -15.25 -18.76
C PRO A 354 -24.49 -14.72 -19.18
N ASP A 355 -25.54 -15.04 -18.42
CA ASP A 355 -26.92 -14.55 -18.60
C ASP A 355 -27.19 -13.22 -17.88
N GLY A 356 -26.21 -12.69 -17.14
CA GLY A 356 -26.30 -11.45 -16.38
C GLY A 356 -26.78 -11.60 -14.93
N ARG A 357 -27.09 -12.82 -14.45
CA ARG A 357 -27.37 -13.03 -13.03
C ARG A 357 -26.11 -12.77 -12.19
N VAL A 358 -26.31 -12.25 -10.98
CA VAL A 358 -25.24 -11.97 -10.01
C VAL A 358 -25.60 -12.66 -8.70
N GLU A 359 -24.69 -13.47 -8.20
CA GLU A 359 -24.71 -13.97 -6.83
C GLU A 359 -23.71 -13.16 -6.02
N VAL A 360 -24.17 -12.66 -4.88
CA VAL A 360 -23.40 -11.82 -3.98
C VAL A 360 -23.26 -12.58 -2.66
N ASP A 361 -22.04 -13.00 -2.33
CA ASP A 361 -21.81 -13.75 -1.10
C ASP A 361 -21.86 -12.84 0.13
N ASN A 362 -21.91 -13.46 1.31
CA ASN A 362 -21.71 -12.75 2.56
C ASN A 362 -20.28 -12.18 2.64
N GLU A 363 -20.15 -11.07 3.33
CA GLU A 363 -18.85 -10.49 3.64
C GLU A 363 -18.03 -11.42 4.55
N VAL A 364 -16.74 -11.52 4.29
CA VAL A 364 -15.79 -12.28 5.10
C VAL A 364 -14.93 -11.31 5.91
N TRP A 365 -14.94 -11.46 7.23
CA TRP A 365 -14.21 -10.58 8.15
C TRP A 365 -12.80 -11.09 8.42
N THR A 366 -11.81 -10.22 8.25
CA THR A 366 -10.39 -10.54 8.38
C THR A 366 -9.70 -9.80 9.52
N PHE A 367 -10.35 -8.90 10.26
CA PHE A 367 -9.69 -8.00 11.24
C PHE A 367 -8.77 -8.68 12.28
N LYS A 368 -9.03 -9.93 12.68
CA LYS A 368 -8.18 -10.74 13.59
C LYS A 368 -7.19 -11.68 12.90
N ASN A 369 -7.22 -11.72 11.57
CA ASN A 369 -6.43 -12.60 10.74
C ASN A 369 -5.37 -11.78 10.01
N PHE A 370 -4.13 -12.26 10.01
CA PHE A 370 -3.07 -11.59 9.27
C PHE A 370 -2.01 -12.57 8.81
N THR A 371 -1.18 -12.13 7.86
CA THR A 371 -0.02 -12.88 7.40
C THR A 371 1.15 -11.95 7.19
N VAL A 372 2.32 -12.37 7.64
CA VAL A 372 3.60 -11.73 7.36
C VAL A 372 4.35 -12.62 6.38
N LEU A 373 4.87 -12.00 5.33
CA LEU A 373 5.75 -12.63 4.36
C LEU A 373 7.01 -11.78 4.26
N THR A 374 8.16 -12.40 4.49
CA THR A 374 9.46 -11.78 4.27
C THR A 374 10.34 -12.69 3.43
N TRP A 375 11.31 -12.09 2.74
CA TRP A 375 12.31 -12.83 2.00
C TRP A 375 13.62 -12.06 1.97
N GLY A 376 14.71 -12.82 1.82
CA GLY A 376 16.04 -12.29 1.53
C GLY A 376 16.66 -13.04 0.36
N ALA A 377 17.98 -13.04 0.29
CA ALA A 377 18.72 -13.65 -0.81
C ALA A 377 18.71 -15.20 -0.80
N LYS A 378 18.42 -15.83 0.36
CA LYS A 378 18.56 -17.28 0.56
C LYS A 378 17.27 -18.01 0.88
N ALA A 379 16.32 -17.32 1.50
CA ALA A 379 15.07 -17.91 1.95
C ALA A 379 13.93 -16.89 1.97
N ALA A 380 12.71 -17.41 1.97
CA ALA A 380 11.49 -16.69 2.31
C ALA A 380 10.84 -17.34 3.53
N GLN A 381 10.11 -16.57 4.33
CA GLN A 381 9.32 -17.13 5.45
C GLN A 381 7.94 -16.52 5.52
N ILE A 382 6.99 -17.37 5.89
CA ILE A 382 5.59 -17.04 6.04
C ILE A 382 5.22 -17.29 7.51
N TYR A 383 4.65 -16.26 8.12
CA TYR A 383 4.06 -16.31 9.45
C TYR A 383 2.59 -15.92 9.35
N ALA A 384 1.67 -16.79 9.70
CA ALA A 384 0.24 -16.49 9.64
C ALA A 384 -0.48 -16.86 10.93
N GLU A 385 -1.36 -15.96 11.37
CA GLU A 385 -2.40 -16.25 12.35
C GLU A 385 -3.74 -16.09 11.66
N SER A 386 -4.26 -17.19 11.15
CA SER A 386 -5.55 -17.16 10.46
C SER A 386 -6.21 -18.53 10.37
N SER A 387 -7.53 -18.54 10.56
CA SER A 387 -8.40 -19.68 10.27
C SER A 387 -9.04 -19.62 8.88
N LEU A 388 -8.70 -18.61 8.06
CA LEU A 388 -9.31 -18.34 6.75
C LEU A 388 -8.42 -18.75 5.57
N LEU A 389 -7.16 -19.14 5.83
CA LEU A 389 -6.27 -19.56 4.77
C LEU A 389 -6.76 -20.90 4.17
N PRO A 390 -6.80 -21.02 2.84
CA PRO A 390 -7.17 -22.27 2.19
C PRO A 390 -6.11 -23.35 2.47
N PRO A 391 -6.49 -24.65 2.46
CA PRO A 391 -5.56 -25.75 2.75
C PRO A 391 -4.47 -25.93 1.69
N THR A 392 -4.63 -25.28 0.54
CA THR A 392 -3.61 -25.18 -0.50
C THR A 392 -3.51 -23.74 -0.93
N ILE A 393 -2.31 -23.18 -0.89
CA ILE A 393 -2.01 -21.84 -1.37
C ILE A 393 -1.01 -21.92 -2.53
N THR A 394 -1.11 -20.95 -3.44
CA THR A 394 -0.12 -20.75 -4.49
C THR A 394 0.47 -19.36 -4.34
N ILE A 395 1.79 -19.24 -4.40
CA ILE A 395 2.47 -17.95 -4.22
C ILE A 395 3.66 -17.83 -5.14
N ASP A 396 3.79 -16.66 -5.77
CA ASP A 396 4.95 -16.31 -6.59
C ASP A 396 5.95 -15.53 -5.74
N LEU A 397 7.17 -16.07 -5.58
CA LEU A 397 8.24 -15.49 -4.74
C LEU A 397 9.49 -15.21 -5.57
N PRO A 398 10.23 -14.12 -5.27
CA PRO A 398 11.46 -13.81 -5.99
C PRO A 398 12.56 -14.82 -5.67
N GLY A 399 13.25 -15.31 -6.70
CA GLY A 399 14.31 -16.30 -6.55
C GLY A 399 13.83 -17.76 -6.49
N GLU A 400 14.81 -18.65 -6.36
CA GLU A 400 14.63 -20.09 -6.28
C GLU A 400 15.06 -20.55 -4.89
N PHE A 401 14.09 -21.01 -4.11
CA PHE A 401 14.25 -21.41 -2.71
C PHE A 401 14.03 -22.92 -2.63
N ALA A 402 15.13 -23.66 -2.48
CA ALA A 402 15.09 -25.10 -2.33
C ALA A 402 15.02 -25.49 -0.85
N GLY A 403 14.03 -26.31 -0.49
CA GLY A 403 13.83 -26.82 0.87
C GLY A 403 12.73 -26.10 1.63
N LEU A 404 12.29 -26.75 2.71
CA LEU A 404 11.22 -26.28 3.59
C LEU A 404 11.58 -26.59 5.04
N LYS A 405 11.43 -25.60 5.91
CA LYS A 405 11.54 -25.74 7.36
C LYS A 405 10.26 -25.27 8.03
N VAL A 406 9.59 -26.16 8.76
CA VAL A 406 8.34 -25.85 9.47
C VAL A 406 8.64 -25.62 10.95
N PHE A 407 8.18 -24.49 11.49
CA PHE A 407 8.32 -24.13 12.90
C PHE A 407 7.02 -24.32 13.67
N ASN A 408 5.88 -24.11 13.01
CA ASN A 408 4.56 -24.31 13.59
C ASN A 408 3.51 -24.60 12.51
N GLY A 409 2.49 -25.39 12.86
CA GLY A 409 1.50 -25.92 11.92
C GLY A 409 2.09 -26.97 10.98
N THR A 410 1.50 -27.13 9.81
CA THR A 410 2.03 -27.99 8.74
C THR A 410 2.21 -27.20 7.46
N ALA A 411 3.26 -27.54 6.71
CA ALA A 411 3.46 -27.07 5.35
C ALA A 411 4.17 -28.15 4.54
N GLU A 412 3.83 -28.27 3.26
CA GLU A 412 4.45 -29.20 2.31
C GLU A 412 4.53 -28.52 0.95
N ILE A 413 5.70 -28.59 0.29
CA ILE A 413 5.85 -28.16 -1.10
C ILE A 413 5.23 -29.23 -2.00
N VAL A 414 4.11 -28.90 -2.64
CA VAL A 414 3.47 -29.75 -3.64
C VAL A 414 4.16 -29.57 -4.99
N LYS A 415 4.47 -28.32 -5.34
CA LYS A 415 5.03 -27.96 -6.64
C LYS A 415 5.86 -26.69 -6.53
N ALA A 416 6.98 -26.65 -7.24
CA ALA A 416 7.77 -25.45 -7.46
C ALA A 416 8.04 -25.31 -8.96
N GLU A 417 7.62 -24.18 -9.54
CA GLU A 417 7.73 -23.92 -10.97
C GLU A 417 8.56 -22.66 -11.19
N ARG A 418 9.65 -22.79 -11.92
CA ARG A 418 10.56 -21.67 -12.17
C ARG A 418 10.07 -20.83 -13.35
N HIS A 419 10.15 -19.51 -13.23
CA HIS A 419 9.97 -18.61 -14.37
C HIS A 419 11.14 -18.76 -15.37
N PRO A 420 10.91 -18.88 -16.69
CA PRO A 420 11.96 -19.18 -17.67
C PRO A 420 13.06 -18.11 -17.74
N LEU A 421 12.74 -16.85 -17.39
CA LEU A 421 13.71 -15.76 -17.28
C LEU A 421 14.30 -15.57 -15.86
N GLY A 422 14.04 -16.49 -14.93
CA GLY A 422 14.54 -16.42 -13.55
C GLY A 422 14.00 -15.27 -12.70
N LYS A 423 12.84 -14.70 -13.05
CA LYS A 423 12.25 -13.54 -12.35
C LYS A 423 11.68 -13.92 -10.97
N TYR A 424 10.97 -15.05 -10.90
CA TYR A 424 10.35 -15.58 -9.69
C TYR A 424 10.09 -17.09 -9.84
N THR A 425 9.70 -17.73 -8.75
CA THR A 425 9.29 -19.14 -8.70
C THR A 425 7.88 -19.21 -8.10
N ARG A 426 7.00 -20.00 -8.71
CA ARG A 426 5.66 -20.29 -8.21
C ARG A 426 5.71 -21.52 -7.31
N TYR A 427 5.34 -21.34 -6.04
CA TYR A 427 5.23 -22.43 -5.08
C TYR A 427 3.76 -22.75 -4.86
N THR A 428 3.40 -24.03 -4.99
CA THR A 428 2.13 -24.56 -4.50
C THR A 428 2.40 -25.32 -3.21
N LEU A 429 1.74 -24.91 -2.13
CA LEU A 429 1.98 -25.40 -0.79
C LEU A 429 0.67 -25.95 -0.20
N LYS A 430 0.71 -27.16 0.37
CA LYS A 430 -0.33 -27.61 1.29
C LYS A 430 0.01 -27.09 2.67
N ILE A 431 -0.99 -26.54 3.36
CA ILE A 431 -0.81 -25.96 4.70
C ILE A 431 -1.95 -26.38 5.63
N ALA A 432 -1.68 -26.50 6.93
CA ALA A 432 -2.72 -26.67 7.94
C ALA A 432 -2.35 -26.07 9.29
N GLY A 433 -3.36 -25.55 9.99
CA GLY A 433 -3.24 -24.95 11.32
C GLY A 433 -3.54 -23.46 11.32
N ASN A 434 -4.09 -22.97 12.44
CA ASN A 434 -4.46 -21.56 12.60
C ASN A 434 -3.27 -20.65 12.90
N ARG A 435 -2.15 -21.24 13.35
CA ARG A 435 -0.87 -20.56 13.59
C ARG A 435 0.18 -21.28 12.75
N LEU A 436 0.55 -20.67 11.64
CA LEU A 436 1.50 -21.21 10.67
C LEU A 436 2.80 -20.43 10.75
N TRP A 437 3.91 -21.15 10.81
CA TRP A 437 5.22 -20.55 10.59
C TRP A 437 6.13 -21.54 9.90
N PHE A 438 6.59 -21.19 8.71
CA PHE A 438 7.54 -21.98 7.95
C PHE A 438 8.43 -21.08 7.08
N ALA A 439 9.56 -21.63 6.65
CA ALA A 439 10.48 -20.99 5.73
C ALA A 439 10.76 -21.89 4.52
N LEU A 440 10.82 -21.28 3.34
CA LEU A 440 11.26 -21.87 2.09
C LEU A 440 12.70 -21.47 1.82
N GLY A 441 13.53 -22.41 1.38
CA GLY A 441 14.94 -22.16 1.07
C GLY A 441 15.89 -22.50 2.21
N ASP A 442 17.13 -22.02 2.09
CA ASP A 442 18.20 -22.24 3.07
C ASP A 442 17.99 -21.32 4.27
N TYR A 443 17.18 -21.75 5.22
CA TYR A 443 16.87 -20.99 6.43
C TYR A 443 18.10 -20.89 7.36
N GLN A 444 18.91 -19.86 7.14
CA GLN A 444 20.04 -19.46 7.97
C GLN A 444 19.90 -17.98 8.34
N PRO A 445 19.01 -17.66 9.31
CA PRO A 445 18.83 -16.29 9.75
C PRO A 445 20.14 -15.76 10.35
N SER A 446 20.48 -14.54 9.97
CA SER A 446 21.63 -13.80 10.51
C SER A 446 21.20 -12.35 10.77
N PRO A 447 20.19 -12.13 11.62
CA PRO A 447 19.63 -10.80 11.80
C PRO A 447 20.57 -9.91 12.60
N THR A 448 20.63 -8.63 12.23
CA THR A 448 21.14 -7.57 13.11
C THR A 448 19.96 -6.89 13.79
N VAL A 449 20.13 -6.52 15.05
CA VAL A 449 19.11 -5.81 15.85
C VAL A 449 19.77 -4.62 16.50
N GLU A 450 19.20 -3.43 16.31
CA GLU A 450 19.71 -2.17 16.85
C GLU A 450 18.58 -1.32 17.45
N VAL A 451 18.89 -0.51 18.46
CA VAL A 451 17.95 0.49 18.96
C VAL A 451 18.15 1.78 18.19
N VAL A 452 17.10 2.20 17.50
CA VAL A 452 17.07 3.46 16.76
C VAL A 452 16.90 4.64 17.71
N ARG A 453 15.92 4.55 18.62
CA ARG A 453 15.67 5.60 19.61
C ARG A 453 14.83 5.10 20.79
N ILE A 454 14.99 5.78 21.92
CA ILE A 454 14.16 5.64 23.12
C ILE A 454 13.58 7.03 23.43
N LEU A 455 12.25 7.11 23.54
CA LEU A 455 11.53 8.35 23.83
C LEU A 455 10.58 8.15 25.04
N PRO A 456 10.65 9.01 26.08
CA PRO A 456 11.70 9.99 26.32
C PRO A 456 13.05 9.31 26.63
N ARG A 457 14.17 9.99 26.34
CA ARG A 457 15.52 9.45 26.62
C ARG A 457 15.77 9.24 28.11
N SER A 458 15.19 10.10 28.95
CA SER A 458 15.27 10.05 30.41
C SER A 458 13.86 9.99 30.99
N PRO A 459 13.23 8.80 31.03
CA PRO A 459 11.86 8.66 31.49
C PRO A 459 11.73 8.87 33.00
N THR A 460 10.64 9.52 33.37
CA THR A 460 10.17 9.70 34.74
C THR A 460 8.99 8.79 35.02
N LEU A 461 8.69 8.56 36.30
CA LEU A 461 7.61 7.67 36.73
C LEU A 461 6.28 8.10 36.10
N GLY A 462 5.65 7.17 35.36
CA GLY A 462 4.39 7.40 34.66
C GLY A 462 4.53 7.66 33.16
N ASP A 463 5.72 7.98 32.66
CA ASP A 463 5.96 8.22 31.23
C ASP A 463 5.65 6.98 30.38
N VAL A 464 5.13 7.19 29.17
CA VAL A 464 5.04 6.13 28.15
C VAL A 464 6.36 6.10 27.38
N VAL A 465 7.18 5.10 27.67
CA VAL A 465 8.43 4.88 26.95
C VAL A 465 8.14 4.17 25.64
N THR A 466 8.59 4.77 24.55
CA THR A 466 8.60 4.18 23.20
C THR A 466 10.02 3.81 22.83
N VAL A 467 10.25 2.53 22.60
CA VAL A 467 11.50 1.98 22.08
C VAL A 467 11.31 1.64 20.61
N THR A 468 12.08 2.26 19.75
CA THR A 468 12.12 1.96 18.32
C THR A 468 13.34 1.11 18.03
N ILE A 469 13.12 -0.10 17.53
CA ILE A 469 14.15 -1.09 17.22
C ILE A 469 14.16 -1.29 15.71
N ARG A 470 15.34 -1.39 15.10
CA ARG A 470 15.48 -1.83 13.72
C ARG A 470 16.06 -3.23 13.73
N ALA A 471 15.51 -4.10 12.90
CA ALA A 471 16.07 -5.41 12.68
C ALA A 471 16.08 -5.73 11.20
N THR A 472 17.22 -6.20 10.70
CA THR A 472 17.40 -6.57 9.30
C THR A 472 18.02 -7.95 9.20
N ASP A 473 17.60 -8.71 8.21
CA ASP A 473 18.18 -10.02 7.89
C ASP A 473 18.26 -10.13 6.37
N PRO A 474 19.47 -10.14 5.78
CA PRO A 474 19.63 -10.20 4.33
C PRO A 474 19.34 -11.58 3.75
N ASN A 475 19.32 -12.64 4.56
CA ASN A 475 19.13 -14.02 4.10
C ASN A 475 17.64 -14.36 3.98
N VAL A 476 16.83 -13.97 4.96
CA VAL A 476 15.41 -14.37 5.05
C VAL A 476 14.44 -13.24 5.40
N GLY A 477 14.95 -12.07 5.77
CA GLY A 477 14.15 -10.97 6.32
C GLY A 477 13.67 -11.25 7.75
N VAL A 478 13.08 -10.24 8.39
CA VAL A 478 12.63 -10.34 9.79
C VAL A 478 11.10 -10.21 9.83
N PRO A 479 10.36 -11.27 10.24
CA PRO A 479 8.90 -11.25 10.24
C PRO A 479 8.35 -10.55 11.50
N PHE A 480 9.08 -10.65 12.60
CA PHE A 480 8.79 -10.07 13.89
C PHE A 480 10.06 -10.06 14.74
N ILE A 481 10.05 -9.28 15.82
CA ILE A 481 10.98 -9.45 16.94
C ILE A 481 10.20 -9.85 18.20
N THR A 482 10.90 -10.32 19.22
CA THR A 482 10.34 -10.48 20.57
C THR A 482 10.97 -9.47 21.51
N VAL A 483 10.17 -8.77 22.30
CA VAL A 483 10.62 -7.92 23.42
C VAL A 483 10.05 -8.49 24.70
N ASN A 484 10.89 -8.95 25.62
CA ASN A 484 10.50 -9.64 26.85
C ASN A 484 9.51 -10.82 26.60
N GLY A 485 9.72 -11.56 25.51
CA GLY A 485 8.85 -12.67 25.08
C GLY A 485 7.57 -12.25 24.35
N GLN A 486 7.22 -10.96 24.32
CA GLN A 486 6.10 -10.45 23.53
C GLN A 486 6.52 -10.26 22.07
N ARG A 487 5.76 -10.83 21.13
CA ARG A 487 5.98 -10.64 19.70
C ARG A 487 5.57 -9.24 19.26
N ILE A 488 6.45 -8.56 18.53
CA ILE A 488 6.25 -7.24 17.95
C ILE A 488 6.42 -7.36 16.43
N LEU A 489 5.39 -7.00 15.69
CA LEU A 489 5.44 -6.93 14.22
C LEU A 489 6.09 -5.62 13.79
N ALA A 490 6.54 -5.57 12.53
CA ALA A 490 7.13 -4.36 11.98
C ALA A 490 6.07 -3.26 11.79
N SER A 491 6.56 -2.04 11.72
CA SER A 491 5.90 -0.77 11.38
C SER A 491 6.88 -0.04 10.44
N TYR A 492 6.44 0.92 9.65
CA TYR A 492 7.31 1.76 8.83
C TYR A 492 7.53 3.10 9.52
N LEU A 493 8.78 3.49 9.76
CA LEU A 493 9.11 4.84 10.19
C LEU A 493 10.19 5.36 9.25
N GLU A 494 9.97 6.54 8.68
CA GLU A 494 10.91 7.15 7.72
C GLU A 494 11.22 6.18 6.56
N GLU A 495 10.17 5.55 6.01
CA GLU A 495 10.25 4.62 4.86
C GLU A 495 11.05 3.33 5.11
N GLN A 496 11.36 3.02 6.38
CA GLN A 496 12.11 1.83 6.77
C GLN A 496 11.33 1.00 7.80
N PRO A 497 11.42 -0.35 7.74
CA PRO A 497 10.81 -1.21 8.73
C PRO A 497 11.49 -1.03 10.11
N VAL A 498 10.68 -0.77 11.12
CA VAL A 498 11.04 -0.67 12.53
C VAL A 498 10.06 -1.47 13.39
N TYR A 499 10.45 -1.76 14.62
CA TYR A 499 9.64 -2.46 15.61
C TYR A 499 9.47 -1.53 16.79
N ILE A 500 8.21 -1.19 17.10
CA ILE A 500 7.88 -0.19 18.11
C ILE A 500 7.32 -0.90 19.34
N TYR A 501 8.03 -0.80 20.46
CA TYR A 501 7.59 -1.32 21.75
C TYR A 501 7.28 -0.15 22.69
N LYS A 502 6.06 -0.13 23.25
CA LYS A 502 5.59 0.91 24.17
C LYS A 502 5.27 0.30 25.52
N PHE A 503 5.72 0.92 26.61
CA PHE A 503 5.37 0.51 27.97
C PHE A 503 5.31 1.71 28.91
N LYS A 504 4.56 1.59 30.01
CA LYS A 504 4.51 2.60 31.06
C LYS A 504 5.72 2.44 31.99
N TYR A 505 6.49 3.49 32.18
CA TYR A 505 7.71 3.48 32.99
C TYR A 505 7.37 3.60 34.48
N THR A 506 7.69 2.56 35.25
CA THR A 506 7.43 2.50 36.70
C THR A 506 8.70 2.30 37.54
N ALA A 507 9.80 1.88 36.92
CA ALA A 507 11.10 1.67 37.54
C ALA A 507 12.16 1.49 36.43
N PRO A 508 13.47 1.61 36.74
CA PRO A 508 14.53 1.22 35.83
C PRO A 508 14.27 -0.19 35.28
N THR A 509 14.24 -0.31 33.96
CA THR A 509 13.74 -1.50 33.28
C THR A 509 14.80 -2.07 32.36
N THR A 510 15.04 -3.37 32.47
CA THR A 510 15.81 -4.13 31.48
C THR A 510 14.86 -4.75 30.46
N LEU A 511 15.07 -4.45 29.18
CA LEU A 511 14.37 -5.10 28.07
C LEU A 511 15.29 -6.10 27.36
N GLN A 512 14.75 -7.23 26.94
CA GLN A 512 15.41 -8.22 26.09
C GLN A 512 14.71 -8.26 24.74
N ALA A 513 15.38 -7.76 23.70
CA ALA A 513 14.89 -7.77 22.33
C ALA A 513 15.63 -8.83 21.50
N ALA A 514 14.93 -9.63 20.69
CA ALA A 514 15.56 -10.61 19.83
C ALA A 514 14.79 -10.80 18.52
N ALA A 515 15.50 -10.94 17.40
CA ALA A 515 14.93 -11.44 16.15
C ALA A 515 15.08 -12.98 16.08
N PRO A 516 14.21 -13.70 15.35
CA PRO A 516 14.33 -15.15 15.16
C PRO A 516 15.74 -15.56 14.70
N GLY A 517 16.39 -16.44 15.45
CA GLY A 517 17.76 -16.90 15.16
C GLY A 517 18.89 -15.91 15.50
N GLY A 518 18.56 -14.70 15.96
CA GLY A 518 19.52 -13.67 16.37
C GLY A 518 19.95 -13.79 17.83
N LYS A 519 21.07 -13.12 18.17
CA LYS A 519 21.47 -12.93 19.57
C LYS A 519 20.55 -11.92 20.25
N PRO A 520 20.09 -12.16 21.50
CA PRO A 520 19.33 -11.18 22.25
C PRO A 520 20.13 -9.89 22.51
N LEU A 521 19.46 -8.75 22.36
CA LEU A 521 19.92 -7.41 22.70
C LEU A 521 19.32 -7.03 24.06
N THR A 522 20.18 -6.81 25.05
CA THR A 522 19.79 -6.30 26.38
C THR A 522 19.83 -4.77 26.40
N LEU A 523 18.74 -4.15 26.81
CA LEU A 523 18.59 -2.70 26.87
C LEU A 523 18.26 -2.26 28.30
N GLN A 524 19.06 -1.34 28.85
CA GLN A 524 18.79 -0.73 30.14
C GLN A 524 18.13 0.63 29.95
N ILE A 525 16.95 0.83 30.53
CA ILE A 525 16.17 2.07 30.43
C ILE A 525 16.06 2.70 31.82
N GLY A 526 16.50 3.97 31.92
CA GLY A 526 16.36 4.78 33.13
C GLY A 526 17.36 4.45 34.25
N GLN A 527 18.50 3.83 33.93
CA GLN A 527 19.66 3.79 34.83
C GLN A 527 20.50 5.08 34.70
N PRO A 528 21.05 5.61 35.81
CA PRO A 528 22.02 6.70 35.74
C PRO A 528 23.28 6.22 35.01
N THR A 529 23.72 6.97 33.98
CA THR A 529 25.00 6.73 33.32
C THR A 529 26.12 6.85 34.35
N THR A 530 26.73 5.73 34.72
CA THR A 530 28.03 5.74 35.41
C THR A 530 29.08 6.15 34.39
N THR A 531 29.33 7.44 34.26
CA THR A 531 30.55 7.95 33.61
C THR A 531 31.71 7.66 34.56
N THR A 532 32.50 6.63 34.27
CA THR A 532 33.81 6.43 34.90
C THR A 532 34.70 7.61 34.48
N PRO A 533 35.22 8.43 35.41
CA PRO A 533 36.19 9.48 35.04
C PRO A 533 37.48 8.83 34.52
N PRO A 534 38.19 9.44 33.56
CA PRO A 534 39.50 8.93 33.16
C PRO A 534 40.45 9.01 34.35
N THR A 535 41.22 7.95 34.56
CA THR A 535 42.25 7.85 35.61
C THR A 535 43.22 9.01 35.48
N ALA A 536 43.21 9.93 36.46
CA ALA A 536 44.14 11.03 36.53
C ALA A 536 45.54 10.51 36.91
N THR A 537 46.52 10.74 36.04
CA THR A 537 47.95 10.60 36.33
C THR A 537 48.32 11.53 37.50
N PRO A 538 49.11 11.10 38.49
CA PRO A 538 49.45 11.95 39.63
C PRO A 538 50.42 13.08 39.20
N PRO A 539 50.20 14.33 39.65
CA PRO A 539 51.15 15.41 39.45
C PRO A 539 52.30 15.32 40.48
N PRO A 540 53.48 15.89 40.17
CA PRO A 540 54.63 15.82 41.05
C PRO A 540 54.46 16.72 42.27
N THR A 541 54.91 16.20 43.42
CA THR A 541 55.02 16.91 44.70
C THR A 541 55.89 18.15 44.60
N THR A 542 55.36 19.29 45.05
CA THR A 542 56.18 20.41 45.52
C THR A 542 55.60 21.05 46.78
N THR A 543 56.55 21.53 47.57
CA THR A 543 56.56 21.78 49.00
C THR A 543 55.88 23.10 49.40
N THR A 544 55.35 23.08 50.62
CA THR A 544 54.73 24.14 51.42
C THR A 544 55.40 25.52 51.43
N THR A 545 54.61 26.60 51.56
CA THR A 545 54.88 27.75 52.45
C THR A 545 53.57 28.47 52.83
N PRO A 546 53.35 28.92 54.09
CA PRO A 546 52.09 29.48 54.57
C PRO A 546 52.11 31.01 54.78
N GLN A 547 51.00 31.70 54.49
CA GLN A 547 50.64 33.04 54.98
C GLN A 547 49.14 33.30 54.73
N THR A 548 48.37 34.18 55.37
CA THR A 548 48.23 34.71 56.74
C THR A 548 46.81 35.33 56.76
N THR A 549 46.14 35.28 57.90
CA THR A 549 44.81 35.81 58.27
C THR A 549 44.48 37.25 57.89
N THR A 550 43.19 37.51 57.61
CA THR A 550 42.47 38.72 58.09
C THR A 550 41.04 38.36 58.53
N VAL A 551 40.64 38.95 59.66
CA VAL A 551 39.44 38.71 60.47
C VAL A 551 38.55 39.96 60.45
N THR A 552 37.22 39.80 60.39
CA THR A 552 36.19 40.75 60.91
C THR A 552 34.90 39.94 61.18
N THR A 553 34.54 39.50 62.40
CA THR A 553 33.76 40.16 63.50
C THR A 553 32.44 40.80 63.00
N THR A 554 31.22 40.62 63.54
CA THR A 554 30.63 40.03 64.77
C THR A 554 29.07 39.90 64.59
N PRO A 555 28.21 39.48 65.55
CA PRO A 555 27.08 38.55 65.38
C PRO A 555 25.75 39.12 65.98
N PRO A 556 24.91 38.41 66.77
CA PRO A 556 24.06 37.22 66.54
C PRO A 556 22.55 37.48 66.84
N ALA A 557 21.69 36.49 66.58
CA ALA A 557 20.65 36.08 67.55
C ALA A 557 20.17 34.65 67.27
N THR A 558 20.07 33.87 68.34
CA THR A 558 19.71 32.44 68.46
C THR A 558 18.65 32.35 69.58
N PRO A 559 18.22 31.16 70.02
CA PRO A 559 17.30 30.16 69.46
C PRO A 559 16.01 30.05 70.33
N THR A 560 15.18 29.01 70.10
CA THR A 560 14.65 28.01 71.08
C THR A 560 13.44 27.32 70.41
N ALA A 561 13.44 26.06 69.97
CA ALA A 561 13.57 24.73 70.61
C ALA A 561 12.20 24.06 70.93
N THR A 562 12.10 22.77 70.53
CA THR A 562 11.26 21.67 71.07
C THR A 562 9.73 21.78 70.85
N ALA A 563 8.92 20.75 70.60
CA ALA A 563 9.05 19.31 70.77
C ALA A 563 8.01 18.54 69.90
N THR A 564 8.41 17.34 69.47
CA THR A 564 7.70 16.03 69.43
C THR A 564 6.24 15.97 69.92
N THR A 565 5.30 15.26 69.27
CA THR A 565 4.97 13.80 69.41
C THR A 565 3.82 13.50 68.39
N GLN A 566 3.89 12.52 67.45
CA GLN A 566 3.46 11.11 67.55
C GLN A 566 1.97 10.95 67.98
N THR A 567 1.05 10.13 67.44
CA THR A 567 1.01 9.06 66.41
C THR A 567 -0.47 8.65 66.17
N ALA A 568 -0.75 7.97 65.04
CA ALA A 568 -1.63 6.78 64.86
C ALA A 568 -3.17 6.90 65.07
N THR A 569 -4.05 6.66 64.08
CA THR A 569 -4.61 5.38 63.52
C THR A 569 -6.14 5.37 63.77
N THR A 570 -7.03 5.38 62.76
CA THR A 570 -7.83 4.25 62.17
C THR A 570 -8.77 3.54 63.19
N PRO A 571 -9.90 2.85 62.88
CA PRO A 571 -10.65 2.59 61.62
C PRO A 571 -12.21 2.69 61.69
N THR A 572 -12.83 2.61 60.50
CA THR A 572 -14.00 1.81 60.05
C THR A 572 -15.27 1.67 60.91
N ALA A 573 -16.43 2.10 60.35
CA ALA A 573 -17.49 1.20 59.85
C ALA A 573 -18.77 1.98 59.45
N ALA A 574 -19.37 1.59 58.32
CA ALA A 574 -20.70 2.01 57.85
C ALA A 574 -21.83 1.35 58.67
N PRO A 575 -23.13 1.72 58.52
CA PRO A 575 -23.90 1.17 57.38
C PRO A 575 -25.09 2.03 56.83
N SER A 576 -25.57 1.58 55.67
CA SER A 576 -26.96 1.58 55.18
C SER A 576 -27.59 2.78 54.45
N ALA A 577 -27.73 2.58 53.13
CA ALA A 577 -28.92 2.66 52.26
C ALA A 577 -29.83 3.91 52.26
N THR A 578 -29.90 4.58 51.09
CA THR A 578 -31.08 5.34 50.64
C THR A 578 -31.18 5.36 49.11
N ALA A 579 -32.42 5.42 48.62
CA ALA A 579 -32.93 5.26 47.25
C ALA A 579 -32.38 6.27 46.19
N PRO A 580 -32.56 6.00 44.87
CA PRO A 580 -31.88 6.76 43.80
C PRO A 580 -32.65 8.05 43.44
N PRO A 581 -31.95 9.16 43.09
CA PRO A 581 -32.61 10.35 42.59
C PRO A 581 -32.81 10.33 41.06
N ALA A 582 -33.84 11.07 40.66
CA ALA A 582 -34.36 11.23 39.31
C ALA A 582 -33.39 11.90 38.33
N ALA A 583 -33.56 11.56 37.05
CA ALA A 583 -32.81 12.09 35.92
C ALA A 583 -33.06 13.59 35.70
N THR A 584 -31.99 14.39 35.69
CA THR A 584 -31.99 15.79 35.26
C THR A 584 -31.58 15.88 33.79
N GLN A 585 -32.38 16.61 33.00
CA GLN A 585 -32.06 17.03 31.63
C GLN A 585 -30.79 17.90 31.61
N PRO A 586 -29.92 17.79 30.58
CA PRO A 586 -28.85 18.74 30.37
C PRO A 586 -29.36 20.03 29.71
N THR A 587 -29.18 21.15 30.39
CA THR A 587 -29.30 22.52 29.88
C THR A 587 -28.21 22.80 28.83
N PRO A 588 -28.51 23.49 27.71
CA PRO A 588 -27.52 23.78 26.67
C PRO A 588 -26.47 24.79 27.15
N ALA A 589 -25.20 24.48 26.91
CA ALA A 589 -24.08 25.39 27.10
C ALA A 589 -24.08 26.50 26.02
N PRO A 590 -23.65 27.73 26.35
CA PRO A 590 -23.72 28.86 25.42
C PRO A 590 -22.72 28.73 24.27
N THR A 591 -23.20 29.09 23.08
CA THR A 591 -22.44 29.18 21.83
C THR A 591 -21.29 30.19 21.98
N ALA A 592 -20.06 29.69 21.99
CA ALA A 592 -18.88 30.53 21.79
C ALA A 592 -18.85 30.96 20.32
N ALA A 593 -18.81 32.27 20.09
CA ALA A 593 -18.69 32.86 18.76
C ALA A 593 -17.39 32.38 18.10
N ALA A 594 -17.51 31.81 16.90
CA ALA A 594 -16.37 31.44 16.08
C ALA A 594 -15.63 32.70 15.63
N THR A 595 -14.50 33.01 16.25
CA THR A 595 -13.53 33.97 15.73
C THR A 595 -12.95 33.40 14.45
N VAL A 596 -13.37 33.94 13.30
CA VAL A 596 -12.78 33.64 11.99
C VAL A 596 -11.32 34.06 12.03
N THR A 597 -10.43 33.07 12.11
CA THR A 597 -9.00 33.30 11.90
C THR A 597 -8.76 33.23 10.40
N PRO A 598 -8.16 34.25 9.76
CA PRO A 598 -7.82 34.17 8.33
C PRO A 598 -6.86 33.00 8.11
N ALA A 599 -7.06 32.26 7.02
CA ALA A 599 -6.13 31.23 6.58
C ALA A 599 -4.70 31.80 6.50
N PRO A 600 -3.67 31.06 6.94
CA PRO A 600 -2.30 31.52 6.80
C PRO A 600 -1.99 31.73 5.32
N SER A 601 -1.51 32.92 4.98
CA SER A 601 -1.01 33.23 3.65
C SER A 601 0.11 32.26 3.29
N TYR A 602 -0.06 31.54 2.18
CA TYR A 602 0.97 30.71 1.56
C TYR A 602 2.23 31.55 1.31
N GLN A 603 3.26 31.34 2.12
CA GLN A 603 4.62 31.79 1.82
C GLN A 603 5.25 30.71 0.95
N PRO A 604 5.69 31.02 -0.29
CA PRO A 604 6.41 30.05 -1.11
C PRO A 604 7.62 29.55 -0.34
N SER A 605 7.70 28.24 -0.12
CA SER A 605 8.91 27.62 0.42
C SER A 605 10.08 28.00 -0.48
N ALA A 606 11.14 28.56 0.11
CA ALA A 606 12.38 28.84 -0.58
C ALA A 606 12.83 27.58 -1.36
N PHE A 607 13.17 27.76 -2.63
CA PHE A 607 13.66 26.71 -3.51
C PHE A 607 14.74 25.88 -2.79
N PRO A 608 14.69 24.54 -2.86
CA PRO A 608 15.71 23.70 -2.24
C PRO A 608 17.09 24.11 -2.79
N VAL A 609 18.01 24.42 -1.88
CA VAL A 609 19.36 24.92 -2.19
C VAL A 609 20.09 23.98 -3.17
N GLU A 610 19.77 22.69 -3.15
CA GLU A 610 20.30 21.67 -4.07
C GLU A 610 19.88 21.88 -5.53
N VAL A 611 18.65 22.36 -5.78
CA VAL A 611 18.17 22.67 -7.14
C VAL A 611 18.79 23.98 -7.65
N VAL A 612 19.00 24.95 -6.76
CA VAL A 612 19.72 26.20 -7.09
C VAL A 612 21.18 25.91 -7.42
N VAL A 613 21.84 25.02 -6.67
CA VAL A 613 23.22 24.59 -6.95
C VAL A 613 23.30 23.85 -8.29
N LEU A 614 22.35 22.98 -8.62
CA LEU A 614 22.31 22.30 -9.92
C LEU A 614 22.07 23.26 -11.09
N LEU A 615 21.17 24.24 -10.94
CA LEU A 615 20.93 25.28 -11.95
C LEU A 615 22.14 26.21 -12.13
N VAL A 616 22.84 26.54 -11.04
CA VAL A 616 24.09 27.32 -11.09
C VAL A 616 25.20 26.52 -11.79
N ILE A 617 25.35 25.23 -11.50
CA ILE A 617 26.32 24.35 -12.19
C ILE A 617 25.99 24.26 -13.69
N ALA A 618 24.72 24.10 -14.05
CA ALA A 618 24.27 24.06 -15.45
C ALA A 618 24.51 25.40 -16.17
N ALA A 619 24.23 26.53 -15.52
CA ALA A 619 24.44 27.87 -16.07
C ALA A 619 25.93 28.19 -16.22
N VAL A 620 26.76 27.82 -15.24
CA VAL A 620 28.23 27.97 -15.31
C VAL A 620 28.80 27.08 -16.43
N GLY A 621 28.30 25.84 -16.55
CA GLY A 621 28.66 24.94 -17.66
C GLY A 621 28.34 25.53 -19.03
N ALA A 622 27.14 26.10 -19.21
CA ALA A 622 26.74 26.76 -20.45
C ALA A 622 27.58 28.02 -20.75
N ALA A 623 27.91 28.83 -19.73
CA ALA A 623 28.73 30.02 -19.88
C ALA A 623 30.19 29.71 -20.25
N VAL A 624 30.75 28.62 -19.71
CA VAL A 624 32.09 28.12 -20.07
C VAL A 624 32.12 27.60 -21.51
N ILE A 625 31.06 26.92 -21.97
CA ILE A 625 30.93 26.48 -23.37
C ILE A 625 30.81 27.68 -24.32
N ALA A 626 30.03 28.70 -23.96
CA ALA A 626 29.86 29.91 -24.78
C ALA A 626 31.14 30.77 -24.87
N THR A 627 31.94 30.82 -23.80
CA THR A 627 33.23 31.52 -23.80
C THR A 627 34.33 30.74 -24.53
N ALA A 628 34.31 29.41 -24.47
CA ALA A 628 35.19 28.56 -25.28
C ALA A 628 34.88 28.64 -26.78
N ALA A 629 33.60 28.76 -27.17
CA ALA A 629 33.19 28.91 -28.57
C ALA A 629 33.51 30.28 -29.19
N ARG A 630 33.78 31.31 -28.37
CA ARG A 630 34.14 32.67 -28.83
C ARG A 630 35.63 32.86 -29.14
N LYS A 631 36.51 31.93 -28.78
CA LYS A 631 37.93 31.97 -29.17
C LYS A 631 38.13 31.24 -30.51
N LYS A 632 37.88 31.92 -31.63
CA LYS A 632 38.48 31.56 -32.93
C LYS A 632 39.97 31.94 -32.90
N PRO A 633 40.91 31.05 -33.26
CA PRO A 633 42.25 31.48 -33.63
C PRO A 633 42.21 32.12 -35.03
N ALA A 634 42.89 33.26 -35.15
CA ALA A 634 43.16 33.93 -36.42
C ALA A 634 43.96 33.02 -37.35
N SER A 635 43.58 33.01 -38.62
CA SER A 635 44.37 32.47 -39.73
C SER A 635 45.55 33.40 -40.01
N GLU A 636 46.76 32.86 -40.10
CA GLU A 636 47.90 33.57 -40.69
C GLU A 636 48.54 32.74 -41.80
N GLU A 637 48.83 33.45 -42.88
CA GLU A 637 49.12 33.02 -44.24
C GLU A 637 50.46 32.32 -44.41
N THR A 638 50.46 31.32 -45.29
CA THR A 638 51.63 30.90 -46.06
C THR A 638 51.93 31.94 -47.15
N LYS A 639 53.10 32.58 -47.14
CA LYS A 639 53.72 33.13 -48.35
C LYS A 639 55.12 32.57 -48.53
N THR A 640 55.26 31.87 -49.65
CA THR A 640 56.48 31.53 -50.38
C THR A 640 57.56 32.63 -50.32
N ARG A 641 58.73 32.33 -49.75
CA ARG A 641 59.97 32.00 -50.47
C ARG A 641 61.06 31.57 -49.49
#